data_AF-A0A4Y9XWC4-F1
#
_entry.id   AF-A0A4Y9XWC4-F1
#
_cell.length_a   1.000
_cell.length_b   1.000
_cell.length_c   1.000
_cell.angle_alpha   90.00
_cell.angle_beta   90.00
_cell.angle_gamma   90.00
#
_symmetry.space_group_name_H-M   'P 1'
#
loop_
_entity.id
_entity.type
_entity.pdbx_description
1 polymer ?
#
loop_
_entity_poly.entity_id
_entity_poly.type
_entity_poly.pdbx_seq_one_letter_code
_entity_poly.pdbx_strand_id
1 'polypeptide(L)'
;MSLESTSTIKSKLAAGLGPKAPRYWSLLKAFLSAAISRTEFDEQIRECVDTPQLVQMHNALIISIFDPSAHLAVRSAPQDAPKGPPRKRRRLLPYQGPDPNEPTSLRSNRLKGWTVGIGRRERERVRNFQPMALSAERKPRLDKDEIACERGVQLLSERGDPPGSRPALHLASSARGFTLQHITDRINLISAQNNLNAPSKNIASLLTLAFEVNLIEHSTALLVAEILQAKIKQIITQAIAVNGASHAITSIHPSAPHSSGNVLSLSAFDTLFTIAPAVLPNKSAAAMRLALGDNEPRDDEVLTDERREPQDPAWQLLALLRERSTVDQALHTWGGWIASKFVQDLLVDPKSRGVQDVVHKVAGIGSRNVDSARKFIAEHAGGDASIKAYGTYEDVYNDPDVDAIYIGTPHTFHYINARDAIKAKKHVLVEKPITNNTPELRSLIELAKENNVFLMEAMWTRFQPVALAVKRIIDEGKLGDPIMVHADLSGDFNIENIPKTHRILDPQLGGGALLDLGPYPLVWAIVALYEHPSNNHTLPSVSAAMVKTPLTNVDRTSAFTLTFPTLSAQAMLSCSINLPCPDPAATLRFRNGNILIPAPPYCPRGYTVQYFDKPGSGKIEREETVHLDHPGGGWYFQADEVARCVRAGKLQSDLWGHDKSLLAMQVFDEVSTSAFFLFCDLMMSALL
;
A
#
# COMPACT_ATOMS: atom_id res chain seq x y z
N MET A 1 -7.68 16.95 31.98
CA MET A 1 -9.00 17.23 32.57
C MET A 1 -10.03 16.53 31.71
N SER A 2 -10.93 15.72 32.27
CA SER A 2 -12.01 15.09 31.48
C SER A 2 -13.04 16.15 31.07
N LEU A 3 -13.42 16.19 29.79
CA LEU A 3 -14.46 17.09 29.30
C LEU A 3 -15.82 16.74 29.93
N GLU A 4 -16.67 17.75 30.16
CA GLU A 4 -18.05 17.53 30.60
C GLU A 4 -18.88 16.84 29.51
N SER A 5 -19.96 16.15 29.89
CA SER A 5 -20.81 15.44 28.90
C SER A 5 -21.41 16.42 27.88
N THR A 6 -21.55 15.97 26.62
CA THR A 6 -22.13 16.77 25.52
C THR A 6 -23.50 17.35 25.86
N SER A 7 -24.33 16.61 26.60
CA SER A 7 -25.63 17.09 27.10
C SER A 7 -25.50 18.24 28.10
N THR A 8 -24.51 18.18 28.99
CA THR A 8 -24.27 19.23 29.99
C THR A 8 -23.77 20.50 29.31
N ILE A 9 -22.85 20.38 28.35
CA ILE A 9 -22.32 21.52 27.59
C ILE A 9 -23.43 22.16 26.75
N LYS A 10 -24.29 21.36 26.10
CA LYS A 10 -25.45 21.84 25.35
C LYS A 10 -26.42 22.64 26.23
N SER A 11 -26.77 22.14 27.41
CA SER A 11 -27.67 22.83 28.35
C SER A 11 -27.07 24.14 28.87
N LYS A 12 -25.77 24.14 29.22
CA LYS A 12 -25.09 25.36 29.65
C LYS A 12 -25.00 26.38 28.51
N LEU A 13 -24.72 25.96 27.28
CA LEU A 13 -24.62 26.85 26.12
C LEU A 13 -25.99 27.43 25.74
N ALA A 14 -27.07 26.64 25.81
CA ALA A 14 -28.42 27.12 25.60
C ALA A 14 -28.83 28.16 26.66
N ALA A 15 -28.46 27.94 27.93
CA ALA A 15 -28.69 28.91 29.00
C ALA A 15 -27.89 30.21 28.80
N GLY A 16 -26.64 30.11 28.33
CA GLY A 16 -25.78 31.27 28.06
C GLY A 16 -26.18 32.07 26.81
N LEU A 17 -26.71 31.42 25.78
CA LEU A 17 -27.14 32.08 24.54
C LEU A 17 -28.51 32.78 24.68
N GLY A 18 -29.36 32.34 25.61
CA GLY A 18 -30.68 32.92 25.88
C GLY A 18 -31.52 33.08 24.60
N PRO A 19 -31.97 34.30 24.22
CA PRO A 19 -32.80 34.52 23.03
C PRO A 19 -32.08 34.23 21.71
N LYS A 20 -30.74 34.18 21.70
CA LYS A 20 -29.93 33.86 20.51
C LYS A 20 -29.85 32.36 20.24
N ALA A 21 -30.29 31.52 21.19
CA ALA A 21 -30.14 30.06 21.09
C ALA A 21 -30.81 29.47 19.82
N PRO A 22 -32.04 29.82 19.42
CA PRO A 22 -32.65 29.24 18.22
C PRO A 22 -31.88 29.55 16.92
N ARG A 23 -31.33 30.77 16.83
CA ARG A 23 -30.49 31.19 15.70
C ARG A 23 -29.17 30.45 15.68
N TYR A 24 -28.50 30.33 16.82
CA TYR A 24 -27.28 29.54 16.95
C TYR A 24 -27.48 28.08 16.54
N TRP A 25 -28.55 27.42 17.02
CA TRP A 25 -28.81 26.01 16.71
C TRP A 25 -29.23 25.78 15.26
N SER A 26 -29.96 26.72 14.65
CA SER A 26 -30.28 26.65 13.22
C SER A 26 -29.04 26.86 12.34
N LEU A 27 -28.15 27.78 12.70
CA LEU A 27 -26.86 27.96 12.01
C LEU A 27 -25.95 26.74 12.16
N LEU A 28 -25.84 26.19 13.37
CA LEU A 28 -25.06 24.98 13.60
C LEU A 28 -25.64 23.79 12.83
N LYS A 29 -26.98 23.66 12.76
CA LYS A 29 -27.64 22.62 11.96
C LYS A 29 -27.39 22.83 10.46
N ALA A 30 -27.51 24.05 9.96
CA ALA A 30 -27.26 24.39 8.57
C ALA A 30 -25.79 24.10 8.18
N PHE A 31 -24.85 24.41 9.06
CA PHE A 31 -23.43 24.10 8.86
C PHE A 31 -23.15 22.60 8.88
N LEU A 32 -23.70 21.87 9.86
CA LEU A 32 -23.54 20.41 9.96
C LEU A 32 -24.23 19.64 8.83
N SER A 33 -25.25 20.22 8.19
CA SER A 33 -25.92 19.69 7.00
C SER A 33 -25.34 20.23 5.68
N ALA A 34 -24.22 20.96 5.73
CA ALA A 34 -23.55 21.57 4.58
C ALA A 34 -24.43 22.54 3.75
N ALA A 35 -25.49 23.10 4.34
CA ALA A 35 -26.38 24.06 3.68
C ALA A 35 -25.79 25.49 3.61
N ILE A 36 -24.80 25.80 4.45
CA ILE A 36 -24.08 27.09 4.46
C ILE A 36 -22.57 26.84 4.44
N SER A 37 -21.83 27.76 3.80
CA SER A 37 -20.37 27.67 3.71
C SER A 37 -19.69 27.96 5.06
N ARG A 38 -18.43 27.54 5.22
CA ARG A 38 -17.67 27.81 6.45
C ARG A 38 -17.47 29.30 6.71
N THR A 39 -17.15 30.08 5.67
CA THR A 39 -16.99 31.53 5.78
C THR A 39 -18.29 32.19 6.23
N GLU A 40 -19.42 31.74 5.69
CA GLU A 40 -20.74 32.22 6.06
C GLU A 40 -21.16 31.80 7.47
N PHE A 41 -20.81 30.58 7.90
CA PHE A 41 -21.00 30.14 9.28
C PHE A 41 -20.15 30.94 10.26
N ASP A 42 -18.87 31.13 9.98
CA ASP A 42 -17.94 31.86 10.85
C ASP A 42 -18.34 33.35 10.98
N GLU A 43 -18.91 33.96 9.93
CA GLU A 43 -19.49 35.31 9.99
C GLU A 43 -20.75 35.36 10.84
N GLN A 44 -21.70 34.44 10.62
CA GLN A 44 -23.01 34.47 11.29
C GLN A 44 -22.97 33.96 12.74
N ILE A 45 -22.05 33.03 13.07
CA ILE A 45 -21.92 32.47 14.42
C ILE A 45 -21.32 33.50 15.40
N ARG A 46 -20.49 34.44 14.92
CA ARG A 46 -19.92 35.54 15.72
C ARG A 46 -20.99 36.48 16.28
N GLU A 47 -22.12 36.62 15.60
CA GLU A 47 -23.27 37.40 16.10
C GLU A 47 -23.98 36.70 17.28
N CYS A 48 -23.87 35.37 17.34
CA CYS A 48 -24.47 34.54 18.38
C CYS A 48 -23.55 34.33 19.58
N VAL A 49 -22.25 34.14 19.33
CA VAL A 49 -21.22 33.78 20.31
C VAL A 49 -20.28 34.98 20.52
N ASP A 50 -20.80 36.00 21.18
CA ASP A 50 -20.18 37.33 21.32
C ASP A 50 -19.30 37.50 22.57
N THR A 51 -19.39 36.58 23.53
CA THR A 51 -18.60 36.63 24.77
C THR A 51 -17.55 35.52 24.83
N PRO A 52 -16.37 35.76 25.45
CA PRO A 52 -15.32 34.75 25.58
C PRO A 52 -15.78 33.46 26.25
N GLN A 53 -16.72 33.55 27.19
CA GLN A 53 -17.32 32.41 27.87
C GLN A 53 -18.16 31.58 26.90
N LEU A 54 -18.99 32.21 26.06
CA LEU A 54 -19.76 31.51 25.03
C LEU A 54 -18.86 30.90 23.96
N VAL A 55 -17.75 31.56 23.60
CA VAL A 55 -16.75 31.02 22.67
C VAL A 55 -16.10 29.76 23.25
N GLN A 56 -15.72 29.78 24.53
CA GLN A 56 -15.18 28.60 25.20
C GLN A 56 -16.19 27.45 25.24
N MET A 57 -17.46 27.74 25.49
CA MET A 57 -18.51 26.73 25.55
C MET A 57 -18.91 26.19 24.17
N HIS A 58 -18.90 27.04 23.14
CA HIS A 58 -19.03 26.63 21.74
C HIS A 58 -17.89 25.67 21.37
N ASN A 59 -16.64 26.04 21.65
CA ASN A 59 -15.47 25.20 21.38
C ASN A 59 -15.54 23.88 22.15
N ALA A 60 -15.93 23.92 23.43
CA ALA A 60 -16.13 22.71 24.23
C ALA A 60 -17.23 21.81 23.65
N LEU A 61 -18.31 22.39 23.13
CA LEU A 61 -19.39 21.63 22.48
C LEU A 61 -18.88 20.95 21.21
N ILE A 62 -18.19 21.69 20.35
CA ILE A 62 -17.59 21.17 19.11
C ILE A 62 -16.65 20.00 19.44
N ILE A 63 -15.74 20.18 20.39
CA ILE A 63 -14.83 19.11 20.82
C ILE A 63 -15.61 17.90 21.36
N SER A 64 -16.65 18.12 22.17
CA SER A 64 -17.46 17.04 22.74
C SER A 64 -18.32 16.28 21.71
N ILE A 65 -18.64 16.87 20.56
CA ILE A 65 -19.35 16.21 19.46
C ILE A 65 -18.41 15.25 18.71
N PHE A 66 -17.11 15.57 18.70
CA PHE A 66 -16.07 14.83 18.00
C PHE A 66 -15.25 13.90 18.88
N ASP A 67 -15.52 13.84 20.19
CA ASP A 67 -14.93 12.86 21.10
C ASP A 67 -15.59 11.48 20.90
N PRO A 68 -14.86 10.43 20.47
CA PRO A 68 -15.39 9.09 20.22
C PRO A 68 -15.81 8.34 21.50
N SER A 69 -15.62 8.93 22.69
CA SER A 69 -15.87 8.31 23.99
C SER A 69 -17.35 8.30 24.43
N ALA A 70 -18.25 8.99 23.74
CA ALA A 70 -19.60 9.27 24.22
C ALA A 70 -20.67 8.24 23.77
N HIS A 71 -20.91 7.26 24.64
CA HIS A 71 -22.17 6.52 24.83
C HIS A 71 -22.72 5.64 23.67
N LEU A 72 -22.27 4.39 23.60
CA LEU A 72 -23.13 3.32 23.09
C LEU A 72 -24.13 2.95 24.20
N ALA A 73 -25.41 3.23 23.96
CA ALA A 73 -26.48 2.74 24.82
C ALA A 73 -26.45 1.20 24.83
N VAL A 74 -26.42 0.62 26.03
CA VAL A 74 -26.54 -0.83 26.23
C VAL A 74 -27.91 -1.24 25.69
N ARG A 75 -27.94 -2.00 24.59
CA ARG A 75 -29.15 -2.71 24.19
C ARG A 75 -29.42 -3.75 25.28
N SER A 76 -30.59 -3.68 25.92
CA SER A 76 -31.05 -4.70 26.85
C SER A 76 -31.06 -6.04 26.12
N ALA A 77 -30.37 -7.03 26.70
CA ALA A 77 -30.25 -8.36 26.13
C ALA A 77 -31.64 -8.98 25.84
N PRO A 78 -31.81 -9.76 24.76
CA PRO A 78 -33.00 -10.59 24.59
C PRO A 78 -33.14 -11.54 25.78
N GLN A 79 -34.37 -11.86 26.18
CA GLN A 79 -34.62 -12.85 27.24
C GLN A 79 -33.98 -14.19 26.86
N ASP A 80 -33.08 -14.68 27.72
CA ASP A 80 -32.35 -15.94 27.56
C ASP A 80 -33.34 -17.10 27.34
N ALA A 81 -33.26 -17.77 26.19
CA ALA A 81 -33.84 -19.08 26.01
C ALA A 81 -33.20 -20.09 27.00
N PRO A 82 -33.97 -21.04 27.56
CA PRO A 82 -33.48 -21.88 28.65
C PRO A 82 -32.27 -22.73 28.22
N LYS A 83 -31.14 -22.53 28.93
CA LYS A 83 -29.91 -23.31 28.76
C LYS A 83 -30.17 -24.79 29.04
N GLY A 84 -29.84 -25.63 28.06
CA GLY A 84 -29.80 -27.10 28.24
C GLY A 84 -28.79 -27.52 29.32
N PRO A 85 -28.92 -28.75 29.87
CA PRO A 85 -28.23 -29.15 31.08
C PRO A 85 -26.70 -29.30 30.87
N PRO A 86 -25.90 -29.00 31.90
CA PRO A 86 -24.44 -28.95 31.78
C PRO A 86 -23.83 -30.35 31.64
N ARG A 87 -23.01 -30.54 30.61
CA ARG A 87 -22.16 -31.74 30.49
C ARG A 87 -21.06 -31.71 31.54
N LYS A 88 -21.14 -32.63 32.51
CA LYS A 88 -20.15 -32.84 33.58
C LYS A 88 -18.78 -33.18 33.00
N ARG A 89 -17.79 -32.29 33.19
CA ARG A 89 -16.37 -32.65 33.11
C ARG A 89 -15.97 -33.42 34.38
N ARG A 90 -15.40 -34.60 34.19
CA ARG A 90 -14.90 -35.52 35.22
C ARG A 90 -13.72 -34.85 35.97
N ARG A 91 -13.83 -34.72 37.30
CA ARG A 91 -12.75 -34.26 38.18
C ARG A 91 -11.64 -35.32 38.22
N LEU A 92 -10.38 -34.88 38.08
CA LEU A 92 -9.21 -35.57 38.62
C LEU A 92 -8.72 -34.79 39.86
N LEU A 93 -8.14 -35.54 40.79
CA LEU A 93 -7.87 -35.27 42.20
C LEU A 93 -7.02 -34.01 42.51
N PRO A 94 -6.97 -33.54 43.77
CA PRO A 94 -6.26 -32.33 44.15
C PRO A 94 -4.73 -32.54 44.15
N TYR A 95 -4.05 -31.46 43.78
CA TYR A 95 -2.61 -31.25 43.72
C TYR A 95 -1.86 -31.70 44.99
N GLN A 96 -0.91 -32.63 44.83
CA GLN A 96 0.17 -32.87 45.80
C GLN A 96 1.41 -32.13 45.28
N GLY A 97 2.02 -31.30 46.14
CA GLY A 97 3.15 -30.43 45.80
C GLY A 97 4.45 -31.18 45.44
N PRO A 98 5.50 -30.46 45.06
CA PRO A 98 6.75 -31.05 44.59
C PRO A 98 7.58 -31.68 45.73
N ASP A 99 8.06 -32.89 45.46
CA ASP A 99 9.02 -33.66 46.28
C ASP A 99 10.44 -33.06 46.15
N PRO A 100 11.20 -32.81 47.24
CA PRO A 100 12.47 -32.08 47.19
C PRO A 100 13.68 -32.80 46.57
N ASN A 101 13.57 -34.07 46.16
CA ASN A 101 14.75 -34.92 45.89
C ASN A 101 14.92 -35.48 44.47
N GLU A 102 14.37 -34.85 43.42
CA GLU A 102 14.55 -35.35 42.04
C GLU A 102 15.28 -34.34 41.12
N PRO A 103 16.53 -34.63 40.66
CA PRO A 103 17.20 -33.78 39.69
C PRO A 103 16.73 -34.14 38.27
N THR A 104 16.23 -33.15 37.55
CA THR A 104 15.90 -33.16 36.11
C THR A 104 14.69 -33.99 35.65
N SER A 105 13.49 -33.41 35.74
CA SER A 105 12.32 -33.90 34.98
C SER A 105 11.97 -32.97 33.80
N LEU A 106 12.04 -33.54 32.59
CA LEU A 106 11.64 -32.91 31.34
C LEU A 106 10.11 -32.72 31.29
N ARG A 107 9.66 -31.46 31.31
CA ARG A 107 8.24 -31.04 31.44
C ARG A 107 7.36 -31.19 30.19
N SER A 108 7.70 -32.05 29.24
CA SER A 108 6.90 -32.21 28.01
C SER A 108 6.57 -33.67 27.73
N ASN A 109 5.27 -34.01 27.79
CA ASN A 109 4.75 -35.31 27.37
C ASN A 109 5.07 -35.61 25.88
N ARG A 110 5.33 -34.56 25.08
CA ARG A 110 5.75 -34.66 23.68
C ARG A 110 7.18 -35.19 23.53
N LEU A 111 8.07 -34.78 24.45
CA LEU A 111 9.46 -35.26 24.50
C LEU A 111 9.53 -36.72 24.97
N LYS A 112 8.70 -37.13 25.94
CA LYS A 112 8.59 -38.54 26.34
C LYS A 112 8.14 -39.43 25.17
N GLY A 113 7.19 -38.98 24.35
CA GLY A 113 6.78 -39.69 23.14
C GLY A 113 7.88 -39.81 22.09
N TRP A 114 8.68 -38.75 21.92
CA TRP A 114 9.80 -38.74 20.98
C TRP A 114 10.94 -39.69 21.42
N THR A 115 11.29 -39.72 22.71
CA THR A 115 12.37 -40.59 23.23
C THR A 115 12.00 -42.07 23.19
N VAL A 116 10.71 -42.42 23.27
CA VAL A 116 10.23 -43.81 23.14
C VAL A 116 10.26 -44.29 21.68
N GLY A 117 10.12 -43.39 20.71
CA GLY A 117 10.17 -43.71 19.27
C GLY A 117 11.58 -43.92 18.69
N ILE A 118 12.64 -43.53 19.40
CA ILE A 118 14.02 -43.77 18.98
C ILE A 118 14.37 -45.23 19.26
N GLY A 119 14.61 -46.01 18.21
CA GLY A 119 15.04 -47.40 18.32
C GLY A 119 16.31 -47.55 19.16
N ARG A 120 16.44 -48.68 19.88
CA ARG A 120 17.55 -48.97 20.81
C ARG A 120 18.94 -48.72 20.21
N ARG A 121 19.11 -48.99 18.91
CA ARG A 121 20.35 -48.79 18.15
C ARG A 121 20.86 -47.35 18.18
N GLU A 122 19.95 -46.39 18.16
CA GLU A 122 20.31 -44.98 18.08
C GLU A 122 20.52 -44.34 19.46
N ARG A 123 19.90 -44.91 20.49
CA ARG A 123 20.26 -44.60 21.88
C ARG A 123 21.66 -45.08 22.24
N GLU A 124 22.07 -46.25 21.77
CA GLU A 124 23.42 -46.77 22.00
C GLU A 124 24.50 -46.00 21.20
N ARG A 125 24.17 -45.53 19.99
CA ARG A 125 25.09 -44.69 19.18
C ARG A 125 25.42 -43.36 19.86
N VAL A 126 24.42 -42.69 20.43
CA VAL A 126 24.62 -41.41 21.13
C VAL A 126 25.38 -41.61 22.45
N ARG A 127 25.17 -42.74 23.12
CA ARG A 127 25.85 -43.05 24.40
C ARG A 127 27.34 -43.36 24.24
N ASN A 128 27.77 -43.80 23.05
CA ASN A 128 29.14 -44.17 22.74
C ASN A 128 30.00 -43.02 22.17
N PHE A 129 29.48 -41.80 22.08
CA PHE A 129 30.31 -40.63 21.77
C PHE A 129 31.19 -40.28 22.98
N GLN A 130 32.48 -40.64 22.93
CA GLN A 130 33.46 -40.17 23.89
C GLN A 130 33.75 -38.68 23.67
N PRO A 131 33.79 -37.85 24.74
CA PRO A 131 34.22 -36.47 24.63
C PRO A 131 35.74 -36.44 24.42
N MET A 132 36.18 -36.20 23.18
CA MET A 132 37.58 -35.89 22.91
C MET A 132 37.91 -34.53 23.50
N ALA A 133 38.72 -34.52 24.56
CA ALA A 133 39.40 -33.32 25.04
C ALA A 133 40.41 -32.87 23.99
N LEU A 134 40.18 -31.72 23.35
CA LEU A 134 41.13 -31.08 22.46
C LEU A 134 42.21 -30.38 23.28
N SER A 135 43.38 -31.01 23.41
CA SER A 135 44.64 -30.33 23.71
C SER A 135 45.34 -29.96 22.40
N ALA A 136 45.61 -28.68 22.19
CA ALA A 136 46.78 -28.12 21.49
C ALA A 136 46.55 -26.63 21.21
N GLU A 137 47.53 -25.84 21.64
CA GLU A 137 47.64 -24.40 21.52
C GLU A 137 47.33 -23.89 20.09
N ARG A 138 46.18 -23.22 19.92
CA ARG A 138 46.01 -22.27 18.83
C ARG A 138 46.58 -20.94 19.31
N LYS A 139 47.70 -20.50 18.72
CA LYS A 139 48.11 -19.09 18.81
C LYS A 139 46.90 -18.23 18.49
N PRO A 140 46.57 -17.20 19.31
CA PRO A 140 45.49 -16.30 18.97
C PRO A 140 45.83 -15.67 17.63
N ARG A 141 44.97 -15.88 16.63
CA ARG A 141 45.00 -15.02 15.45
C ARG A 141 44.71 -13.62 15.98
N LEU A 142 45.58 -12.67 15.64
CA LEU A 142 45.26 -11.27 15.84
C LEU A 142 43.98 -11.01 15.06
N ASP A 143 42.87 -10.80 15.77
CA ASP A 143 41.61 -10.36 15.21
C ASP A 143 41.88 -9.00 14.55
N LYS A 144 42.15 -9.04 13.25
CA LYS A 144 41.98 -7.86 12.43
C LYS A 144 40.50 -7.82 12.12
N ASP A 145 39.83 -6.88 12.76
CA ASP A 145 38.46 -6.52 12.51
C ASP A 145 38.35 -6.04 11.04
N GLU A 146 38.02 -6.97 10.14
CA GLU A 146 37.87 -6.73 8.70
C GLU A 146 36.77 -5.69 8.45
N ILE A 147 35.77 -5.60 9.35
CA ILE A 147 34.66 -4.66 9.27
C ILE A 147 35.14 -3.23 9.57
N ALA A 148 36.03 -3.06 10.56
CA ALA A 148 36.63 -1.76 10.87
C ALA A 148 37.59 -1.27 9.77
N CYS A 149 38.29 -2.19 9.08
CA CYS A 149 39.24 -1.84 8.01
C CYS A 149 38.55 -1.42 6.70
N GLU A 150 37.41 -2.01 6.35
CA GLU A 150 36.71 -1.71 5.10
C GLU A 150 35.77 -0.51 5.16
N ARG A 151 35.19 -0.19 6.34
CA ARG A 151 34.05 0.75 6.43
C ARG A 151 34.27 1.98 7.31
N GLY A 152 35.44 2.14 7.93
CA GLY A 152 35.75 3.32 8.74
C GLY A 152 34.80 3.54 9.92
N VAL A 153 34.11 2.50 10.38
CA VAL A 153 33.17 2.59 11.50
C VAL A 153 33.97 2.45 12.80
N GLN A 154 34.00 3.52 13.59
CA GLN A 154 34.64 3.54 14.91
C GLN A 154 33.62 3.08 15.96
N LEU A 155 33.84 1.90 16.55
CA LEU A 155 32.98 1.40 17.63
C LEU A 155 33.24 2.22 18.91
N LEU A 156 32.16 2.79 19.47
CA LEU A 156 32.22 3.59 20.69
C LEU A 156 32.43 2.68 21.93
N SER A 157 33.15 3.19 22.93
CA SER A 157 33.41 2.46 24.17
C SER A 157 32.15 2.35 25.04
N GLU A 158 31.93 1.19 25.63
CA GLU A 158 30.79 0.95 26.53
C GLU A 158 31.19 1.35 27.96
N ARG A 159 30.88 2.60 28.36
CA ARG A 159 31.25 3.18 29.68
C ARG A 159 32.75 3.14 30.00
N GLY A 160 33.59 3.30 28.98
CA GLY A 160 35.04 3.33 29.14
C GLY A 160 35.73 1.96 29.00
N ASP A 161 34.96 0.88 28.88
CA ASP A 161 35.50 -0.45 28.55
C ASP A 161 35.59 -0.67 27.03
N PRO A 162 36.51 -1.53 26.55
CA PRO A 162 36.62 -1.85 25.12
C PRO A 162 35.31 -2.46 24.57
N PRO A 163 34.91 -2.13 23.33
CA PRO A 163 33.72 -2.72 22.71
C PRO A 163 33.81 -4.25 22.69
N GLY A 164 32.74 -4.94 23.11
CA GLY A 164 32.68 -6.42 23.18
C GLY A 164 33.17 -7.03 24.50
N SER A 165 33.54 -6.22 25.50
CA SER A 165 33.94 -6.69 26.84
C SER A 165 32.78 -7.25 27.68
N ARG A 166 31.53 -7.03 27.25
CA ARG A 166 30.33 -7.55 27.93
C ARG A 166 29.74 -8.75 27.16
N PRO A 167 29.26 -9.79 27.88
CA PRO A 167 28.83 -11.03 27.25
C PRO A 167 27.64 -10.81 26.31
N ALA A 168 27.69 -11.45 25.14
CA ALA A 168 26.64 -11.37 24.14
C ALA A 168 25.31 -11.95 24.66
N LEU A 169 24.24 -11.17 24.55
CA LEU A 169 22.89 -11.60 24.86
C LEU A 169 22.38 -12.59 23.80
N HIS A 170 22.21 -13.86 24.18
CA HIS A 170 21.57 -14.87 23.34
C HIS A 170 20.06 -14.59 23.23
N LEU A 171 19.66 -13.88 22.17
CA LEU A 171 18.26 -13.50 21.92
C LEU A 171 17.38 -14.64 21.35
N ALA A 172 17.95 -15.83 21.15
CA ALA A 172 17.22 -16.97 20.62
C ALA A 172 17.19 -18.11 21.66
N SER A 173 16.09 -18.20 22.40
CA SER A 173 15.64 -19.49 22.94
C SER A 173 14.47 -19.99 22.10
N SER A 174 14.35 -21.30 21.97
CA SER A 174 13.51 -22.05 21.02
C SER A 174 11.98 -21.87 21.15
N ALA A 175 11.49 -20.81 21.80
CA ALA A 175 10.10 -20.41 21.81
C ALA A 175 9.88 -19.26 20.82
N ARG A 176 8.91 -19.42 19.90
CA ARG A 176 8.55 -18.43 18.86
C ARG A 176 7.83 -17.19 19.45
N GLY A 177 8.47 -16.49 20.38
CA GLY A 177 7.97 -15.24 20.96
C GLY A 177 8.99 -14.61 21.91
N PHE A 178 9.05 -13.27 21.94
CA PHE A 178 9.88 -12.54 22.88
C PHE A 178 9.36 -12.71 24.31
N THR A 179 10.25 -13.04 25.26
CA THR A 179 9.89 -13.10 26.67
C THR A 179 10.05 -11.73 27.31
N LEU A 180 9.30 -11.46 28.38
CA LEU A 180 9.44 -10.23 29.17
C LEU A 180 10.88 -9.99 29.63
N GLN A 181 11.62 -11.07 29.90
CA GLN A 181 13.04 -11.00 30.28
C GLN A 181 13.91 -10.50 29.12
N HIS A 182 13.68 -10.97 27.88
CA HIS A 182 14.40 -10.48 26.70
C HIS A 182 14.15 -8.99 26.45
N ILE A 183 12.90 -8.55 26.60
CA ILE A 183 12.53 -7.13 26.45
C ILE A 183 13.21 -6.30 27.55
N THR A 184 13.23 -6.79 28.79
CA THR A 184 13.88 -6.13 29.92
C THR A 184 15.39 -6.01 29.71
N ASP A 185 16.05 -7.10 29.30
CA ASP A 185 17.50 -7.12 29.09
C ASP A 185 17.93 -6.23 27.92
N ARG A 186 17.10 -6.16 26.85
CA ARG A 186 17.35 -5.26 25.72
C ARG A 186 17.18 -3.79 26.11
N ILE A 187 16.15 -3.46 26.88
CA ILE A 187 15.94 -2.10 27.38
C ILE A 187 17.10 -1.70 28.30
N ASN A 188 17.54 -2.57 29.19
CA ASN A 188 18.69 -2.31 30.06
C ASN A 188 19.99 -2.09 29.27
N LEU A 189 20.19 -2.84 28.18
CA LEU A 189 21.34 -2.65 27.28
C LEU A 189 21.27 -1.31 26.55
N ILE A 190 20.10 -0.92 26.03
CA ILE A 190 19.89 0.39 25.38
C ILE A 190 20.09 1.53 26.38
N SER A 191 19.55 1.41 27.59
CA SER A 191 19.78 2.39 28.66
C SER A 191 21.25 2.45 29.05
N ALA A 192 21.97 1.33 29.06
CA ALA A 192 23.40 1.30 29.32
C ALA A 192 24.22 2.00 28.21
N GLN A 193 23.87 1.77 26.94
CA GLN A 193 24.50 2.38 25.76
C GLN A 193 24.30 3.89 25.71
N ASN A 194 23.16 4.38 26.20
CA ASN A 194 22.80 5.80 26.19
C ASN A 194 23.00 6.51 27.54
N ASN A 195 23.73 5.89 28.49
CA ASN A 195 23.95 6.42 29.85
C ASN A 195 22.66 6.81 30.62
N LEU A 196 21.56 6.12 30.35
CA LEU A 196 20.30 6.28 31.06
C LEU A 196 20.21 5.32 32.26
N ASN A 197 19.42 5.71 33.27
CA ASN A 197 19.13 4.83 34.41
C ASN A 197 18.27 3.65 33.97
N ALA A 198 18.49 2.48 34.57
CA ALA A 198 17.73 1.27 34.25
C ALA A 198 16.22 1.52 34.53
N PRO A 199 15.34 1.35 33.53
CA PRO A 199 13.93 1.65 33.69
C PRO A 199 13.22 0.62 34.57
N SER A 200 12.08 1.01 35.14
CA SER A 200 11.30 0.12 36.00
C SER A 200 10.77 -1.10 35.23
N LYS A 201 10.65 -2.26 35.91
CA LYS A 201 10.09 -3.50 35.34
C LYS A 201 8.67 -3.33 34.75
N ASN A 202 7.96 -2.28 35.16
CA ASN A 202 6.63 -1.95 34.65
C ASN A 202 6.67 -1.51 33.18
N ILE A 203 7.78 -0.90 32.72
CA ILE A 203 7.95 -0.43 31.34
C ILE A 203 8.12 -1.61 30.37
N ALA A 204 8.90 -2.63 30.75
CA ALA A 204 9.03 -3.85 29.95
C ALA A 204 7.70 -4.63 29.85
N SER A 205 6.89 -4.59 30.92
CA SER A 205 5.57 -5.25 30.97
C SER A 205 4.57 -4.55 30.03
N LEU A 206 4.60 -3.21 30.01
CA LEU A 206 3.82 -2.37 29.10
C LEU A 206 4.14 -2.65 27.63
N LEU A 207 5.42 -2.75 27.28
CA LEU A 207 5.86 -3.03 25.91
C LEU A 207 5.43 -4.44 25.46
N THR A 208 5.50 -5.42 26.35
CA THR A 208 5.02 -6.78 26.05
C THR A 208 3.51 -6.79 25.76
N LEU A 209 2.72 -6.08 26.58
CA LEU A 209 1.28 -5.93 26.37
C LEU A 209 0.95 -5.19 25.06
N ALA A 210 1.72 -4.16 24.69
CA ALA A 210 1.55 -3.43 23.43
C ALA A 210 1.82 -4.32 22.21
N PHE A 211 2.85 -5.17 22.26
CA PHE A 211 3.13 -6.16 21.20
C PHE A 211 1.99 -7.18 21.05
N GLU A 212 1.42 -7.65 22.16
CA GLU A 212 0.30 -8.60 22.10
C GLU A 212 -0.98 -7.98 21.53
N VAL A 213 -1.25 -6.70 21.79
CA VAL A 213 -2.40 -5.97 21.21
C VAL A 213 -2.25 -5.84 19.70
N ASN A 214 -1.05 -5.50 19.22
CA ASN A 214 -0.77 -5.30 17.80
C ASN A 214 -0.89 -6.61 17.00
N LEU A 215 -0.47 -7.75 17.57
CA LEU A 215 -0.65 -9.08 16.96
C LEU A 215 -2.13 -9.51 16.88
N ILE A 216 -2.96 -9.07 17.84
CA ILE A 216 -4.39 -9.40 17.93
C ILE A 216 -5.19 -8.58 16.90
N GLU A 217 -4.78 -7.34 16.60
CA GLU A 217 -5.44 -6.44 15.65
C GLU A 217 -5.48 -6.98 14.20
N HIS A 218 -4.53 -7.85 13.84
CA HIS A 218 -4.46 -8.50 12.53
C HIS A 218 -5.29 -9.80 12.39
N SER A 219 -6.06 -10.20 13.41
CA SER A 219 -6.82 -11.48 13.43
C SER A 219 -8.35 -11.25 13.28
N THR A 220 -8.97 -11.72 12.19
CA THR A 220 -10.37 -11.42 11.81
C THR A 220 -11.44 -12.30 12.49
N ALA A 221 -11.57 -12.28 13.82
CA ALA A 221 -12.66 -12.98 14.50
C ALA A 221 -13.33 -12.14 15.60
N LEU A 222 -14.67 -12.16 15.70
CA LEU A 222 -15.45 -11.40 16.69
C LEU A 222 -15.04 -11.62 18.17
N LEU A 223 -14.42 -12.76 18.51
CA LEU A 223 -13.90 -13.05 19.85
C LEU A 223 -12.65 -12.21 20.21
N VAL A 224 -11.99 -11.61 19.22
CA VAL A 224 -10.73 -10.87 19.32
C VAL A 224 -10.95 -9.48 19.93
N ALA A 225 -12.11 -8.88 19.71
CA ALA A 225 -12.42 -7.52 20.16
C ALA A 225 -12.49 -7.39 21.70
N GLU A 226 -13.11 -8.36 22.38
CA GLU A 226 -13.20 -8.35 23.86
C GLU A 226 -11.82 -8.53 24.52
N ILE A 227 -10.98 -9.39 23.94
CA ILE A 227 -9.62 -9.65 24.41
C ILE A 227 -8.74 -8.40 24.19
N LEU A 228 -8.87 -7.75 23.02
CA LEU A 228 -8.16 -6.52 22.69
C LEU A 228 -8.52 -5.39 23.67
N GLN A 229 -9.82 -5.22 23.95
CA GLN A 229 -10.31 -4.18 24.85
C GLN A 229 -9.86 -4.39 26.30
N ALA A 230 -9.83 -5.65 26.78
CA ALA A 230 -9.31 -5.99 28.10
C ALA A 230 -7.80 -5.70 28.23
N LYS A 231 -7.01 -6.00 27.19
CA LYS A 231 -5.56 -5.76 27.17
C LYS A 231 -5.21 -4.27 27.07
N ILE A 232 -5.94 -3.50 26.26
CA ILE A 232 -5.78 -2.03 26.19
C ILE A 232 -6.07 -1.39 27.57
N LYS A 233 -7.08 -1.88 28.29
CA LYS A 233 -7.37 -1.41 29.66
C LYS A 233 -6.23 -1.73 30.64
N GLN A 234 -5.57 -2.89 30.50
CA GLN A 234 -4.37 -3.22 31.28
C GLN A 234 -3.19 -2.30 30.94
N ILE A 235 -2.95 -1.98 29.67
CA ILE A 235 -1.92 -1.04 29.21
C ILE A 235 -2.13 0.33 29.85
N ILE A 236 -3.34 0.88 29.76
CA ILE A 236 -3.67 2.20 30.30
C ILE A 236 -3.45 2.22 31.82
N THR A 237 -3.87 1.17 32.53
CA THR A 237 -3.71 1.06 33.98
C THR A 237 -2.24 1.02 34.41
N GLN A 238 -1.40 0.26 33.68
CA GLN A 238 0.04 0.18 33.96
C GLN A 238 0.78 1.47 33.58
N ALA A 239 0.40 2.14 32.49
CA ALA A 239 0.99 3.42 32.08
C ALA A 239 0.73 4.53 33.10
N ILE A 240 -0.47 4.56 33.68
CA ILE A 240 -0.83 5.51 34.75
C ILE A 240 0.01 5.25 36.01
N ALA A 241 0.25 3.99 36.37
CA ALA A 241 1.08 3.64 37.52
C ALA A 241 2.57 4.04 37.37
N VAL A 242 3.10 4.08 36.14
CA VAL A 242 4.46 4.54 35.84
C VAL A 242 4.59 6.06 36.00
N ASN A 243 3.59 6.83 35.57
CA ASN A 243 3.59 8.30 35.69
C ASN A 243 3.46 8.80 37.15
N GLY A 244 2.94 7.97 38.07
CA GLY A 244 2.82 8.33 39.48
C GLY A 244 4.14 8.32 40.27
N ALA A 245 5.23 7.79 39.70
CA ALA A 245 6.52 7.61 40.39
C ALA A 245 7.68 8.46 39.85
N SER A 246 7.44 9.32 38.86
CA SER A 246 8.48 10.18 38.28
C SER A 246 8.73 11.39 39.19
N HIS A 247 9.70 11.27 40.09
CA HIS A 247 10.19 12.38 40.90
C HIS A 247 10.76 13.50 40.01
N ALA A 248 10.39 14.73 40.34
CA ALA A 248 10.83 15.96 39.70
C ALA A 248 12.37 16.07 39.65
N ILE A 249 12.92 16.25 38.46
CA ILE A 249 14.33 16.62 38.27
C ILE A 249 14.47 18.11 38.58
N THR A 250 14.79 18.43 39.83
CA THR A 250 15.21 19.76 40.27
C THR A 250 16.72 19.92 40.06
N SER A 251 17.16 20.20 38.83
CA SER A 251 18.47 20.82 38.58
C SER A 251 18.55 21.32 37.13
N ILE A 252 18.01 22.50 36.86
CA ILE A 252 18.38 23.30 35.70
C ILE A 252 19.08 24.54 36.25
N HIS A 253 20.38 24.65 36.00
CA HIS A 253 21.12 25.88 36.26
C HIS A 253 20.91 26.86 35.11
N PRO A 254 20.52 28.13 35.39
CA PRO A 254 20.28 29.13 34.37
C PRO A 254 21.57 29.85 34.00
N SER A 255 21.82 30.07 32.71
CA SER A 255 22.72 31.13 32.25
C SER A 255 22.08 31.91 31.11
N ALA A 256 21.43 33.00 31.52
CA ALA A 256 21.41 34.36 30.95
C ALA A 256 20.99 34.61 29.47
N PRO A 257 20.48 35.83 29.17
CA PRO A 257 19.35 36.00 28.26
C PRO A 257 19.71 36.72 26.94
N HIS A 258 18.97 36.39 25.88
CA HIS A 258 18.65 37.35 24.83
C HIS A 258 17.13 37.50 24.77
N SER A 259 16.62 38.66 25.19
CA SER A 259 15.25 39.07 24.95
C SER A 259 15.20 39.97 23.72
N SER A 260 14.34 39.60 22.77
CA SER A 260 13.51 40.56 22.06
C SER A 260 12.25 39.81 21.66
N GLY A 261 11.12 40.27 22.20
CA GLY A 261 9.83 39.64 21.99
C GLY A 261 9.43 39.63 20.52
N ASN A 262 8.85 38.51 20.09
CA ASN A 262 7.93 38.51 18.96
C ASN A 262 6.52 38.35 19.53
N VAL A 263 5.80 39.47 19.52
CA VAL A 263 4.34 39.47 19.43
C VAL A 263 3.97 38.54 18.28
N LEU A 264 3.04 37.61 18.53
CA LEU A 264 2.51 36.73 17.49
C LEU A 264 2.01 37.60 16.33
N SER A 265 2.52 37.37 15.12
CA SER A 265 2.03 38.07 13.93
C SER A 265 0.56 37.75 13.71
N LEU A 266 -0.19 38.65 13.06
CA LEU A 266 -1.59 38.41 12.67
C LEU A 266 -1.75 37.09 11.90
N SER A 267 -0.73 36.69 11.12
CA SER A 267 -0.70 35.42 10.39
C SER A 267 -0.66 34.18 11.29
N ALA A 268 -0.09 34.27 12.50
CA ALA A 268 -0.11 33.19 13.49
C ALA A 268 -1.45 33.10 14.23
N PHE A 269 -2.22 34.20 14.27
CA PHE A 269 -3.58 34.24 14.80
C PHE A 269 -4.60 33.63 13.83
N ASP A 270 -4.38 33.77 12.51
CA ASP A 270 -5.23 33.14 11.47
C ASP A 270 -5.10 31.62 11.42
N THR A 271 -3.92 31.06 11.75
CA THR A 271 -3.72 29.60 11.81
C THR A 271 -4.48 28.91 12.95
N LEU A 272 -4.84 29.63 14.02
CA LEU A 272 -5.66 29.11 15.12
C LEU A 272 -7.15 28.99 14.76
N PHE A 273 -7.59 29.67 13.69
CA PHE A 273 -8.93 29.59 13.15
C PHE A 273 -8.97 28.90 11.79
N THR A 274 -8.08 27.94 11.50
CA THR A 274 -8.16 27.14 10.27
C THR A 274 -8.58 25.70 10.56
N ILE A 275 -9.88 25.45 10.72
CA ILE A 275 -10.45 24.09 10.63
C ILE A 275 -10.80 23.81 9.17
N ALA A 276 -9.85 23.23 8.42
CA ALA A 276 -10.18 22.58 7.15
C ALA A 276 -10.98 21.30 7.44
N PRO A 277 -12.00 20.94 6.64
CA PRO A 277 -12.69 19.66 6.78
C PRO A 277 -11.78 18.58 6.21
N ALA A 278 -10.81 18.14 7.00
CA ALA A 278 -10.01 16.98 6.71
C ALA A 278 -10.07 16.08 7.94
N VAL A 279 -10.66 14.90 7.72
CA VAL A 279 -10.74 13.79 8.67
C VAL A 279 -11.80 13.97 9.77
N LEU A 280 -13.08 13.77 9.40
CA LEU A 280 -14.03 13.25 10.37
C LEU A 280 -13.73 11.75 10.55
N PRO A 281 -13.49 11.26 11.78
CA PRO A 281 -13.56 9.84 12.05
C PRO A 281 -15.01 9.42 11.81
N ASN A 282 -15.19 8.46 10.91
CA ASN A 282 -16.48 7.84 10.64
C ASN A 282 -17.18 7.44 11.96
N LYS A 283 -18.45 7.86 12.10
CA LYS A 283 -19.46 7.37 13.07
C LYS A 283 -19.47 7.94 14.50
N SER A 284 -19.43 9.26 14.68
CA SER A 284 -19.97 9.85 15.94
C SER A 284 -21.51 9.79 15.93
N ALA A 285 -22.09 8.91 16.76
CA ALA A 285 -23.54 8.76 16.92
C ALA A 285 -24.21 10.06 17.44
N ALA A 286 -23.46 10.89 18.17
CA ALA A 286 -23.92 12.17 18.66
C ALA A 286 -24.10 13.20 17.53
N ALA A 287 -23.19 13.23 16.56
CA ALA A 287 -23.28 14.11 15.40
C ALA A 287 -24.49 13.77 14.50
N MET A 288 -24.76 12.47 14.29
CA MET A 288 -25.92 12.02 13.50
C MET A 288 -27.26 12.34 14.17
N ARG A 289 -27.37 12.15 15.50
CA ARG A 289 -28.59 12.49 16.26
C ARG A 289 -28.90 13.99 16.23
N LEU A 290 -27.87 14.83 16.27
CA LEU A 290 -28.02 16.28 16.21
C LEU A 290 -28.45 16.78 14.82
N ALA A 291 -28.02 16.09 13.76
CA ALA A 291 -28.39 16.39 12.38
C ALA A 291 -29.83 15.96 12.04
N LEU A 292 -30.27 14.79 12.51
CA LEU A 292 -31.56 14.20 12.18
C LEU A 292 -32.75 14.80 12.95
N GLY A 293 -32.51 15.45 14.10
CA GLY A 293 -33.57 15.96 14.97
C GLY A 293 -34.28 14.85 15.75
N ASP A 294 -34.83 15.19 16.91
CA ASP A 294 -35.48 14.23 17.82
C ASP A 294 -36.82 13.74 17.24
N ASN A 295 -36.77 12.78 16.32
CA ASN A 295 -37.91 11.94 15.95
C ASN A 295 -37.41 10.49 15.89
N GLU A 296 -37.77 9.67 16.87
CA GLU A 296 -37.59 8.22 16.78
C GLU A 296 -38.53 7.63 15.71
N PRO A 297 -38.03 6.81 14.78
CA PRO A 297 -38.86 5.82 14.12
C PRO A 297 -38.63 4.43 14.73
N ARG A 298 -39.74 3.72 14.81
CA ARG A 298 -39.91 2.38 15.37
C ARG A 298 -39.17 1.34 14.54
N ASP A 299 -38.65 0.32 15.23
CA ASP A 299 -38.24 -0.95 14.64
C ASP A 299 -39.42 -1.52 13.84
N ASP A 300 -39.28 -1.60 12.51
CA ASP A 300 -39.91 -2.55 11.58
C ASP A 300 -39.94 -1.93 10.17
N GLU A 301 -38.84 -2.06 9.42
CA GLU A 301 -38.88 -2.16 7.95
C GLU A 301 -37.52 -2.65 7.44
N VAL A 302 -37.46 -3.96 7.21
CA VAL A 302 -36.51 -4.57 6.28
C VAL A 302 -36.93 -4.09 4.89
N LEU A 303 -36.18 -3.14 4.33
CA LEU A 303 -36.27 -2.79 2.91
C LEU A 303 -34.92 -3.07 2.25
N THR A 304 -34.97 -4.11 1.42
CA THR A 304 -34.11 -4.34 0.27
C THR A 304 -34.22 -3.19 -0.75
N ASP A 305 -33.24 -3.15 -1.65
CA ASP A 305 -33.14 -2.38 -2.89
C ASP A 305 -32.52 -0.97 -2.90
N GLU A 306 -31.44 -0.92 -3.71
CA GLU A 306 -31.24 0.03 -4.81
C GLU A 306 -31.71 1.47 -4.59
N ARG A 307 -30.81 2.34 -4.13
CA ARG A 307 -30.86 3.76 -4.51
C ARG A 307 -29.47 4.30 -4.82
N ARG A 308 -29.37 4.82 -6.04
CA ARG A 308 -28.42 5.86 -6.46
C ARG A 308 -28.39 6.96 -5.40
N GLU A 309 -27.21 7.45 -5.01
CA GLU A 309 -27.10 8.80 -4.46
C GLU A 309 -25.88 9.56 -5.00
N PRO A 310 -26.11 10.65 -5.78
CA PRO A 310 -25.13 11.67 -6.16
C PRO A 310 -24.72 12.61 -5.00
N GLN A 311 -24.91 12.20 -3.74
CA GLN A 311 -24.78 13.06 -2.55
C GLN A 311 -23.71 12.62 -1.56
N ASP A 312 -22.74 11.81 -1.99
CA ASP A 312 -21.56 11.58 -1.18
C ASP A 312 -20.67 12.86 -1.18
N PRO A 313 -20.45 13.49 -0.01
CA PRO A 313 -19.66 14.71 0.10
C PRO A 313 -18.23 14.53 -0.37
N ALA A 314 -17.67 13.32 -0.33
CA ALA A 314 -16.34 13.03 -0.85
C ALA A 314 -16.27 13.19 -2.38
N TRP A 315 -17.35 12.80 -3.08
CA TRP A 315 -17.46 12.92 -4.54
C TRP A 315 -17.83 14.33 -4.99
N GLN A 316 -18.58 15.08 -4.19
CA GLN A 316 -18.86 16.50 -4.45
C GLN A 316 -17.61 17.37 -4.20
N LEU A 317 -16.78 17.03 -3.21
CA LEU A 317 -15.49 17.69 -2.98
C LEU A 317 -14.49 17.40 -4.12
N LEU A 318 -14.47 16.17 -4.64
CA LEU A 318 -13.68 15.77 -5.81
C LEU A 318 -14.17 16.47 -7.10
N ALA A 319 -15.48 16.69 -7.24
CA ALA A 319 -16.06 17.46 -8.33
C ALA A 319 -15.74 18.97 -8.22
N LEU A 320 -15.77 19.54 -7.01
CA LEU A 320 -15.43 20.95 -6.74
C LEU A 320 -13.92 21.24 -6.84
N LEU A 321 -13.06 20.30 -6.47
CA LEU A 321 -11.60 20.42 -6.67
C LEU A 321 -11.20 20.30 -8.15
N ARG A 322 -12.04 19.66 -8.97
CA ARG A 322 -11.91 19.57 -10.44
C ARG A 322 -12.03 20.93 -11.13
N GLU A 323 -12.68 21.91 -10.51
CA GLU A 323 -12.85 23.28 -11.04
C GLU A 323 -11.64 24.20 -10.77
N ARG A 324 -10.56 23.70 -10.13
CA ARG A 324 -9.30 24.45 -10.03
C ARG A 324 -8.54 24.38 -11.35
N SER A 325 -8.58 25.46 -12.13
CA SER A 325 -8.00 25.64 -13.47
C SER A 325 -6.53 25.21 -13.64
N THR A 326 -5.74 25.14 -12.56
CA THR A 326 -4.33 24.72 -12.59
C THR A 326 -4.13 23.21 -12.57
N VAL A 327 -5.04 22.45 -11.93
CA VAL A 327 -5.06 20.97 -12.00
C VAL A 327 -5.59 20.54 -13.37
N ASP A 328 -6.54 21.31 -13.92
CA ASP A 328 -7.08 21.07 -15.25
C ASP A 328 -6.03 21.21 -16.36
N GLN A 329 -5.16 22.22 -16.29
CA GLN A 329 -4.05 22.39 -17.24
C GLN A 329 -2.98 21.29 -17.16
N ALA A 330 -2.69 20.76 -15.97
CA ALA A 330 -1.74 19.67 -15.78
C ALA A 330 -2.32 18.31 -16.26
N LEU A 331 -3.62 18.11 -16.12
CA LEU A 331 -4.34 16.95 -16.64
C LEU A 331 -4.52 17.02 -18.18
N HIS A 332 -4.73 18.21 -18.73
CA HIS A 332 -4.88 18.45 -20.17
C HIS A 332 -3.63 18.14 -21.00
N THR A 333 -2.44 18.24 -20.40
CA THR A 333 -1.19 18.10 -21.15
C THR A 333 -0.79 16.64 -21.41
N TRP A 334 -1.35 15.65 -20.70
CA TRP A 334 -0.88 14.25 -20.82
C TRP A 334 -1.96 13.16 -20.86
N GLY A 335 -3.16 13.35 -20.29
CA GLY A 335 -4.27 12.39 -20.50
C GLY A 335 -4.70 12.31 -21.98
N GLY A 336 -4.46 13.40 -22.72
CA GLY A 336 -4.58 13.40 -24.18
C GLY A 336 -3.37 12.83 -24.91
N TRP A 337 -2.17 12.78 -24.29
CA TRP A 337 -0.95 12.35 -25.00
C TRP A 337 -0.96 10.85 -25.30
N ILE A 338 -1.26 10.00 -24.31
CA ILE A 338 -1.28 8.55 -24.55
C ILE A 338 -2.46 8.18 -25.46
N ALA A 339 -3.61 8.84 -25.29
CA ALA A 339 -4.75 8.68 -26.18
C ALA A 339 -4.44 9.13 -27.61
N SER A 340 -3.67 10.21 -27.81
CA SER A 340 -3.29 10.66 -29.15
C SER A 340 -2.34 9.68 -29.82
N LYS A 341 -1.37 9.12 -29.09
CA LYS A 341 -0.51 8.04 -29.61
C LYS A 341 -1.30 6.80 -29.98
N PHE A 342 -2.21 6.36 -29.12
CA PHE A 342 -3.07 5.22 -29.40
C PHE A 342 -3.92 5.45 -30.66
N VAL A 343 -4.60 6.59 -30.77
CA VAL A 343 -5.44 6.92 -31.93
C VAL A 343 -4.63 7.05 -33.21
N GLN A 344 -3.47 7.73 -33.18
CA GLN A 344 -2.59 7.87 -34.34
C GLN A 344 -2.14 6.50 -34.85
N ASP A 345 -1.76 5.59 -33.96
CA ASP A 345 -1.35 4.24 -34.32
C ASP A 345 -2.52 3.37 -34.80
N LEU A 346 -3.71 3.55 -34.22
CA LEU A 346 -4.91 2.82 -34.61
C LEU A 346 -5.32 3.11 -36.06
N LEU A 347 -5.04 4.32 -36.53
CA LEU A 347 -5.31 4.77 -37.91
C LEU A 347 -4.26 4.29 -38.92
N VAL A 348 -3.17 3.66 -38.49
CA VAL A 348 -2.18 3.06 -39.40
C VAL A 348 -2.80 1.83 -40.08
N ASP A 349 -2.77 1.80 -41.41
CA ASP A 349 -3.33 0.70 -42.22
C ASP A 349 -2.79 -0.66 -41.75
N PRO A 350 -3.65 -1.58 -41.28
CA PRO A 350 -3.27 -2.95 -40.91
C PRO A 350 -2.45 -3.69 -41.96
N LYS A 351 -2.66 -3.41 -43.26
CA LYS A 351 -1.90 -4.04 -44.34
C LYS A 351 -0.42 -3.69 -44.30
N SER A 352 -0.04 -2.51 -43.81
CA SER A 352 1.36 -2.08 -43.68
C SER A 352 2.18 -2.93 -42.72
N ARG A 353 1.50 -3.70 -41.85
CA ARG A 353 2.10 -4.62 -40.87
C ARG A 353 1.70 -6.09 -41.11
N GLY A 354 1.22 -6.41 -42.31
CA GLY A 354 0.84 -7.78 -42.69
C GLY A 354 -0.45 -8.29 -42.03
N VAL A 355 -1.28 -7.40 -41.47
CA VAL A 355 -2.56 -7.76 -40.84
C VAL A 355 -3.69 -7.56 -41.85
N GLN A 356 -4.48 -8.60 -42.09
CA GLN A 356 -5.62 -8.57 -43.02
C GLN A 356 -6.96 -8.94 -42.35
N ASP A 357 -6.91 -9.49 -41.13
CA ASP A 357 -8.08 -9.97 -40.42
C ASP A 357 -8.73 -8.91 -39.53
N VAL A 358 -8.11 -7.76 -39.32
CA VAL A 358 -8.58 -6.70 -38.42
C VAL A 358 -8.62 -5.35 -39.15
N VAL A 359 -9.66 -4.57 -38.89
CA VAL A 359 -9.78 -3.16 -39.26
C VAL A 359 -10.28 -2.40 -38.03
N HIS A 360 -9.67 -1.25 -37.76
CA HIS A 360 -10.06 -0.40 -36.65
C HIS A 360 -10.80 0.84 -37.16
N LYS A 361 -11.81 1.27 -36.40
CA LYS A 361 -12.52 2.52 -36.64
C LYS A 361 -12.67 3.27 -35.32
N VAL A 362 -12.28 4.54 -35.31
CA VAL A 362 -12.56 5.44 -34.18
C VAL A 362 -13.98 5.96 -34.35
N ALA A 363 -14.93 5.47 -33.55
CA ALA A 363 -16.33 5.91 -33.62
C ALA A 363 -16.56 7.27 -32.95
N GLY A 364 -15.84 7.54 -31.86
CA GLY A 364 -15.94 8.80 -31.14
C GLY A 364 -14.82 9.03 -30.14
N ILE A 365 -14.68 10.29 -29.73
CA ILE A 365 -13.72 10.75 -28.72
C ILE A 365 -14.48 11.42 -27.57
N GLY A 366 -14.29 10.90 -26.36
CA GLY A 366 -14.81 11.47 -25.13
C GLY A 366 -13.82 12.39 -24.44
N SER A 367 -14.27 13.56 -24.02
CA SER A 367 -13.54 14.44 -23.12
C SER A 367 -14.47 14.98 -22.04
N ARG A 368 -13.95 15.85 -21.17
CA ARG A 368 -14.72 16.56 -20.13
C ARG A 368 -15.43 17.80 -20.67
N ASN A 369 -15.06 18.21 -21.87
CA ASN A 369 -15.72 19.25 -22.65
C ASN A 369 -15.64 18.87 -24.13
N VAL A 370 -16.73 19.09 -24.87
CA VAL A 370 -16.87 18.75 -26.29
C VAL A 370 -15.81 19.46 -27.15
N ASP A 371 -15.41 20.67 -26.80
CA ASP A 371 -14.42 21.41 -27.59
C ASP A 371 -13.03 20.77 -27.51
N SER A 372 -12.68 20.18 -26.36
CA SER A 372 -11.44 19.41 -26.22
C SER A 372 -11.47 18.14 -27.08
N ALA A 373 -12.63 17.46 -27.15
CA ALA A 373 -12.81 16.30 -28.03
C ALA A 373 -12.71 16.69 -29.52
N ARG A 374 -13.36 17.79 -29.93
CA ARG A 374 -13.25 18.33 -31.31
C ARG A 374 -11.82 18.70 -31.68
N LYS A 375 -11.12 19.39 -30.77
CA LYS A 375 -9.71 19.75 -30.96
C LYS A 375 -8.84 18.50 -31.12
N PHE A 376 -9.04 17.50 -30.26
CA PHE A 376 -8.33 16.23 -30.35
C PHE A 376 -8.54 15.54 -31.70
N ILE A 377 -9.79 15.49 -32.20
CA ILE A 377 -10.09 14.89 -33.51
C ILE A 377 -9.37 15.63 -34.63
N ALA A 378 -9.39 16.96 -34.60
CA ALA A 378 -8.70 17.80 -35.59
C ALA A 378 -7.18 17.57 -35.59
N GLU A 379 -6.56 17.46 -34.41
CA GLU A 379 -5.09 17.38 -34.27
C GLU A 379 -4.53 15.95 -34.40
N HIS A 380 -5.32 14.93 -34.05
CA HIS A 380 -4.80 13.57 -33.85
C HIS A 380 -5.57 12.47 -34.59
N ALA A 381 -6.78 12.76 -35.08
CA ALA A 381 -7.58 11.81 -35.83
C ALA A 381 -7.86 12.28 -37.27
N GLY A 382 -7.00 13.14 -37.82
CA GLY A 382 -7.09 13.62 -39.21
C GLY A 382 -8.26 14.55 -39.51
N GLY A 383 -8.98 15.04 -38.50
CA GLY A 383 -10.16 15.89 -38.69
C GLY A 383 -11.35 15.17 -39.34
N ASP A 384 -11.41 13.85 -39.24
CA ASP A 384 -12.51 13.06 -39.81
C ASP A 384 -13.85 13.42 -39.16
N ALA A 385 -14.75 14.01 -39.95
CA ALA A 385 -16.07 14.45 -39.51
C ALA A 385 -17.02 13.30 -39.15
N SER A 386 -16.68 12.05 -39.49
CA SER A 386 -17.43 10.86 -39.08
C SER A 386 -17.17 10.47 -37.62
N ILE A 387 -16.10 10.99 -37.00
CA ILE A 387 -15.78 10.74 -35.60
C ILE A 387 -16.59 11.68 -34.71
N LYS A 388 -17.42 11.12 -33.82
CA LYS A 388 -18.27 11.91 -32.93
C LYS A 388 -17.45 12.50 -31.77
N ALA A 389 -17.64 13.79 -31.49
CA ALA A 389 -17.03 14.47 -30.35
C ALA A 389 -18.00 14.51 -29.17
N TYR A 390 -17.59 13.95 -28.03
CA TYR A 390 -18.41 13.87 -26.82
C TYR A 390 -17.87 14.76 -25.70
N GLY A 391 -18.78 15.49 -25.06
CA GLY A 391 -18.46 16.38 -23.94
C GLY A 391 -18.50 15.71 -22.57
N THR A 392 -19.01 14.48 -22.50
CA THR A 392 -18.97 13.63 -21.31
C THR A 392 -18.53 12.22 -21.71
N TYR A 393 -18.01 11.45 -20.75
CA TYR A 393 -17.68 10.05 -20.99
C TYR A 393 -18.94 9.17 -21.06
N GLU A 394 -19.99 9.52 -20.31
CA GLU A 394 -21.27 8.82 -20.32
C GLU A 394 -21.91 8.80 -21.71
N ASP A 395 -21.81 9.89 -22.47
CA ASP A 395 -22.31 9.94 -23.85
C ASP A 395 -21.57 8.93 -24.76
N VAL A 396 -20.27 8.72 -24.55
CA VAL A 396 -19.50 7.68 -25.28
C VAL A 396 -19.98 6.29 -24.88
N TYR A 397 -20.19 6.08 -23.59
CA TYR A 397 -20.60 4.78 -23.04
C TYR A 397 -21.98 4.37 -23.56
N ASN A 398 -22.87 5.34 -23.78
CA ASN A 398 -24.22 5.11 -24.26
C ASN A 398 -24.34 5.10 -25.80
N ASP A 399 -23.29 5.42 -26.56
CA ASP A 399 -23.33 5.40 -28.02
C ASP A 399 -23.44 3.95 -28.54
N PRO A 400 -24.52 3.58 -29.24
CA PRO A 400 -24.66 2.24 -29.82
C PRO A 400 -23.61 1.92 -30.89
N ASP A 401 -22.97 2.94 -31.49
CA ASP A 401 -21.94 2.75 -32.53
C ASP A 401 -20.54 2.47 -31.95
N VAL A 402 -20.38 2.44 -30.62
CA VAL A 402 -19.11 2.16 -29.93
C VAL A 402 -19.10 0.72 -29.42
N ASP A 403 -18.24 -0.14 -29.96
CA ASP A 403 -18.10 -1.53 -29.51
C ASP A 403 -17.19 -1.69 -28.28
N ALA A 404 -16.11 -0.92 -28.25
CA ALA A 404 -15.06 -0.99 -27.25
C ALA A 404 -14.56 0.40 -26.85
N ILE A 405 -14.14 0.55 -25.60
CA ILE A 405 -13.63 1.79 -25.02
C ILE A 405 -12.17 1.59 -24.63
N TYR A 406 -11.32 2.47 -25.14
CA TYR A 406 -9.96 2.64 -24.65
C TYR A 406 -9.92 3.77 -23.60
N ILE A 407 -9.41 3.45 -22.41
CA ILE A 407 -9.34 4.37 -21.27
C ILE A 407 -7.89 4.81 -21.10
N GLY A 408 -7.56 6.00 -21.60
CA GLY A 408 -6.25 6.65 -21.47
C GLY A 408 -6.20 7.78 -20.42
N THR A 409 -7.07 7.73 -19.41
CA THR A 409 -7.09 8.74 -18.34
C THR A 409 -5.92 8.55 -17.36
N PRO A 410 -5.65 9.47 -16.42
CA PRO A 410 -4.69 9.18 -15.34
C PRO A 410 -5.12 8.00 -14.45
N HIS A 411 -4.15 7.40 -13.74
CA HIS A 411 -4.31 6.14 -12.99
C HIS A 411 -5.53 6.13 -12.06
N THR A 412 -5.76 7.22 -11.32
CA THR A 412 -6.88 7.35 -10.36
C THR A 412 -8.28 7.34 -10.97
N PHE A 413 -8.38 7.53 -12.29
CA PHE A 413 -9.66 7.50 -12.99
C PHE A 413 -9.92 6.19 -13.73
N HIS A 414 -8.94 5.29 -13.83
CA HIS A 414 -9.09 4.03 -14.54
C HIS A 414 -10.25 3.20 -14.00
N TYR A 415 -10.31 2.98 -12.68
CA TYR A 415 -11.35 2.16 -12.06
C TYR A 415 -12.76 2.65 -12.35
N ILE A 416 -13.01 3.95 -12.14
CA ILE A 416 -14.34 4.54 -12.30
C ILE A 416 -14.77 4.48 -13.77
N ASN A 417 -13.87 4.87 -14.68
CA ASN A 417 -14.19 4.87 -16.11
C ASN A 417 -14.40 3.44 -16.63
N ALA A 418 -13.58 2.48 -16.20
CA ALA A 418 -13.71 1.09 -16.59
C ALA A 418 -15.00 0.48 -16.05
N ARG A 419 -15.31 0.72 -14.77
CA ARG A 419 -16.55 0.27 -14.14
C ARG A 419 -17.79 0.78 -14.91
N ASP A 420 -17.80 2.06 -15.25
CA ASP A 420 -18.96 2.68 -15.91
C ASP A 420 -19.10 2.22 -17.36
N ALA A 421 -17.98 2.07 -18.09
CA ALA A 421 -17.95 1.46 -19.42
C ALA A 421 -18.45 0.00 -19.41
N ILE A 422 -18.01 -0.81 -18.43
CA ILE A 422 -18.45 -2.20 -18.28
C ILE A 422 -19.95 -2.27 -17.98
N LYS A 423 -20.47 -1.40 -17.10
CA LYS A 423 -21.93 -1.33 -16.80
C LYS A 423 -22.76 -0.92 -18.01
N ALA A 424 -22.19 -0.11 -18.90
CA ALA A 424 -22.77 0.19 -20.21
C ALA A 424 -22.59 -0.93 -21.24
N LYS A 425 -22.08 -2.11 -20.81
CA LYS A 425 -21.84 -3.31 -21.63
C LYS A 425 -20.88 -3.08 -22.79
N LYS A 426 -19.88 -2.22 -22.59
CA LYS A 426 -18.80 -1.99 -23.56
C LYS A 426 -17.59 -2.87 -23.24
N HIS A 427 -16.89 -3.33 -24.26
CA HIS A 427 -15.58 -3.94 -24.10
C HIS A 427 -14.57 -2.89 -23.68
N VAL A 428 -13.61 -3.23 -22.80
CA VAL A 428 -12.73 -2.22 -22.19
C VAL A 428 -11.25 -2.62 -22.31
N LEU A 429 -10.47 -1.69 -22.85
CA LEU A 429 -9.01 -1.67 -22.79
C LEU A 429 -8.57 -0.51 -21.90
N VAL A 430 -7.92 -0.79 -20.77
CA VAL A 430 -7.56 0.22 -19.77
C VAL A 430 -6.06 0.44 -19.77
N GLU A 431 -5.59 1.68 -19.83
CA GLU A 431 -4.16 1.98 -19.73
C GLU A 431 -3.52 1.43 -18.45
N LYS A 432 -2.20 1.23 -18.51
CA LYS A 432 -1.43 0.70 -17.39
C LYS A 432 -1.11 1.78 -16.34
N PRO A 433 -0.99 1.41 -15.05
CA PRO A 433 -1.50 0.17 -14.47
C PRO A 433 -3.03 0.19 -14.51
N ILE A 434 -3.66 -0.97 -14.74
CA ILE A 434 -5.13 -1.04 -14.93
C ILE A 434 -5.94 -0.41 -13.79
N THR A 435 -5.44 -0.47 -12.55
CA THR A 435 -6.03 0.14 -11.35
C THR A 435 -4.90 0.58 -10.41
N ASN A 436 -5.25 1.22 -9.28
CA ASN A 436 -4.24 1.60 -8.29
C ASN A 436 -3.88 0.49 -7.30
N ASN A 437 -4.73 -0.53 -7.19
CA ASN A 437 -4.59 -1.61 -6.22
C ASN A 437 -5.31 -2.88 -6.66
N THR A 438 -4.99 -4.01 -6.03
CA THR A 438 -5.57 -5.31 -6.33
C THR A 438 -7.09 -5.39 -6.09
N PRO A 439 -7.67 -4.85 -5.00
CA PRO A 439 -9.13 -4.89 -4.78
C PRO A 439 -9.94 -4.25 -5.91
N GLU A 440 -9.52 -3.08 -6.42
CA GLU A 440 -10.17 -2.42 -7.56
C GLU A 440 -10.17 -3.33 -8.80
N LEU A 441 -9.03 -3.94 -9.13
CA LEU A 441 -8.93 -4.82 -10.29
C LEU A 441 -9.83 -6.06 -10.14
N ARG A 442 -9.87 -6.68 -8.96
CA ARG A 442 -10.77 -7.83 -8.69
C ARG A 442 -12.23 -7.46 -8.94
N SER A 443 -12.64 -6.29 -8.47
CA SER A 443 -14.00 -5.79 -8.69
C SER A 443 -14.31 -5.57 -10.18
N LEU A 444 -13.36 -5.01 -10.96
CA LEU A 444 -13.56 -4.85 -12.41
C LEU A 444 -13.65 -6.20 -13.14
N ILE A 445 -12.83 -7.17 -12.75
CA ILE A 445 -12.85 -8.52 -13.35
C ILE A 445 -14.19 -9.21 -13.10
N GLU A 446 -14.71 -9.12 -11.88
CA GLU A 446 -16.03 -9.66 -11.52
C GLU A 446 -17.13 -8.96 -12.34
N LEU A 447 -17.11 -7.63 -12.37
CA LEU A 447 -18.10 -6.85 -13.10
C LEU A 447 -18.07 -7.12 -14.61
N ALA A 448 -16.88 -7.29 -15.20
CA ALA A 448 -16.72 -7.62 -16.62
C ALA A 448 -17.31 -9.01 -16.94
N LYS A 449 -17.13 -9.98 -16.04
CA LYS A 449 -17.75 -11.31 -16.16
C LYS A 449 -19.27 -11.23 -16.04
N GLU A 450 -19.80 -10.49 -15.07
CA GLU A 450 -21.24 -10.31 -14.87
C GLU A 450 -21.92 -9.65 -16.07
N ASN A 451 -21.26 -8.68 -16.70
CA ASN A 451 -21.78 -7.98 -17.88
C ASN A 451 -21.42 -8.65 -19.21
N ASN A 452 -20.69 -9.78 -19.16
CA ASN A 452 -20.23 -10.53 -20.33
C ASN A 452 -19.46 -9.66 -21.34
N VAL A 453 -18.52 -8.85 -20.85
CA VAL A 453 -17.67 -7.99 -21.68
C VAL A 453 -16.19 -8.33 -21.50
N PHE A 454 -15.43 -8.17 -22.59
CA PHE A 454 -13.98 -8.19 -22.57
C PHE A 454 -13.39 -7.07 -21.70
N LEU A 455 -12.41 -7.41 -20.87
CA LEU A 455 -11.59 -6.48 -20.10
C LEU A 455 -10.11 -6.87 -20.24
N MET A 456 -9.25 -5.90 -20.58
CA MET A 456 -7.81 -6.10 -20.62
C MET A 456 -7.05 -4.85 -20.18
N GLU A 457 -5.94 -5.06 -19.47
CA GLU A 457 -4.94 -4.03 -19.22
C GLU A 457 -4.10 -3.78 -20.48
N ALA A 458 -3.85 -2.53 -20.81
CA ALA A 458 -3.07 -2.10 -21.96
C ALA A 458 -1.56 -2.22 -21.70
N MET A 459 -1.09 -3.40 -21.29
CA MET A 459 0.34 -3.72 -21.23
C MET A 459 0.89 -4.00 -22.64
N TRP A 460 0.91 -2.95 -23.45
CA TRP A 460 1.31 -2.95 -24.86
C TRP A 460 2.67 -3.59 -25.15
N THR A 461 3.60 -3.61 -24.19
CA THR A 461 4.91 -4.26 -24.28
C THR A 461 4.80 -5.75 -24.61
N ARG A 462 3.81 -6.44 -24.04
CA ARG A 462 3.61 -7.88 -24.23
C ARG A 462 3.31 -8.26 -25.68
N PHE A 463 2.73 -7.34 -26.42
CA PHE A 463 2.25 -7.53 -27.79
C PHE A 463 3.27 -7.09 -28.84
N GLN A 464 4.39 -6.47 -28.42
CA GLN A 464 5.45 -6.09 -29.34
C GLN A 464 6.11 -7.34 -29.96
N PRO A 465 6.54 -7.27 -31.24
CA PRO A 465 7.20 -8.38 -31.92
C PRO A 465 8.39 -8.97 -31.14
N VAL A 466 9.16 -8.12 -30.47
CA VAL A 466 10.29 -8.54 -29.63
C VAL A 466 9.84 -9.38 -28.44
N ALA A 467 8.79 -8.97 -27.71
CA ALA A 467 8.30 -9.75 -26.58
C ALA A 467 7.78 -11.13 -27.02
N LEU A 468 7.10 -11.20 -28.17
CA LEU A 468 6.62 -12.46 -28.76
C LEU A 468 7.79 -13.37 -29.18
N ALA A 469 8.82 -12.82 -29.82
CA ALA A 469 10.00 -13.56 -30.25
C ALA A 469 10.80 -14.08 -29.04
N VAL A 470 11.00 -13.25 -28.02
CA VAL A 470 11.67 -13.64 -26.77
C VAL A 470 10.90 -14.76 -26.08
N LYS A 471 9.57 -14.66 -25.95
CA LYS A 471 8.75 -15.74 -25.38
C LYS A 471 8.91 -17.04 -26.15
N ARG A 472 8.93 -17.00 -27.49
CA ARG A 472 9.18 -18.18 -28.33
C ARG A 472 10.54 -18.82 -28.03
N ILE A 473 11.61 -18.02 -27.93
CA ILE A 473 12.96 -18.52 -27.63
C ILE A 473 13.01 -19.22 -26.26
N ILE A 474 12.32 -18.64 -25.27
CA ILE A 474 12.22 -19.22 -23.93
C ILE A 474 11.47 -20.56 -23.98
N ASP A 475 10.35 -20.62 -24.72
CA ASP A 475 9.54 -21.84 -24.87
C ASP A 475 10.25 -22.95 -25.66
N GLU A 476 11.18 -22.61 -26.56
CA GLU A 476 12.04 -23.58 -27.24
C GLU A 476 12.98 -24.33 -26.28
N GLY A 477 13.22 -23.80 -25.07
CA GLY A 477 14.00 -24.45 -24.02
C GLY A 477 15.50 -24.61 -24.28
N LYS A 478 16.02 -24.10 -25.42
CA LYS A 478 17.44 -24.23 -25.81
C LYS A 478 18.40 -23.58 -24.82
N LEU A 479 17.97 -22.50 -24.15
CA LEU A 479 18.77 -21.78 -23.16
C LEU A 479 18.81 -22.47 -21.78
N GLY A 480 18.04 -23.55 -21.59
CA GLY A 480 17.95 -24.29 -20.33
C GLY A 480 17.11 -23.54 -19.28
N ASP A 481 17.28 -23.93 -18.02
CA ASP A 481 16.48 -23.39 -16.91
C ASP A 481 16.75 -21.88 -16.70
N PRO A 482 15.71 -21.07 -16.47
CA PRO A 482 15.89 -19.68 -16.07
C PRO A 482 16.49 -19.59 -14.68
N ILE A 483 17.46 -18.69 -14.50
CA ILE A 483 18.17 -18.49 -13.23
C ILE A 483 17.83 -17.13 -12.64
N MET A 484 17.90 -16.08 -13.48
CA MET A 484 17.76 -14.72 -13.00
C MET A 484 17.23 -13.77 -14.07
N VAL A 485 16.41 -12.81 -13.67
CA VAL A 485 16.02 -11.68 -14.51
C VAL A 485 16.51 -10.39 -13.87
N HIS A 486 17.20 -9.56 -14.63
CA HIS A 486 17.44 -8.16 -14.27
C HIS A 486 16.66 -7.29 -15.24
N ALA A 487 15.84 -6.36 -14.74
CA ALA A 487 15.18 -5.41 -15.62
C ALA A 487 14.97 -4.07 -14.91
N ASP A 488 15.25 -2.98 -15.62
CA ASP A 488 15.08 -1.62 -15.13
C ASP A 488 14.32 -0.78 -16.16
N LEU A 489 13.36 0.01 -15.67
CA LEU A 489 12.94 1.19 -16.40
C LEU A 489 13.09 2.43 -15.54
N SER A 490 14.07 3.25 -15.91
CA SER A 490 14.29 4.55 -15.30
C SER A 490 14.27 5.66 -16.36
N GLY A 491 13.83 6.85 -15.97
CA GLY A 491 13.94 8.05 -16.80
C GLY A 491 14.27 9.25 -15.92
N ASP A 492 15.06 10.19 -16.42
CA ASP A 492 15.22 11.49 -15.76
C ASP A 492 14.12 12.43 -16.25
N PHE A 493 13.09 12.61 -15.41
CA PHE A 493 11.97 13.49 -15.71
C PHE A 493 12.24 14.94 -15.29
N ASN A 494 13.47 15.26 -14.86
CA ASN A 494 13.84 16.56 -14.34
C ASN A 494 12.88 17.03 -13.24
N ILE A 495 12.60 16.13 -12.28
CA ILE A 495 11.52 16.28 -11.29
C ILE A 495 11.63 17.51 -10.40
N GLU A 496 12.84 18.08 -10.29
CA GLU A 496 13.10 19.31 -9.52
C GLU A 496 12.55 20.55 -10.23
N ASN A 497 12.33 20.49 -11.54
CA ASN A 497 11.94 21.61 -12.39
C ASN A 497 10.52 21.49 -12.97
N ILE A 498 9.72 20.53 -12.49
CA ILE A 498 8.32 20.37 -12.89
C ILE A 498 7.38 20.70 -11.73
N PRO A 499 6.14 21.17 -11.99
CA PRO A 499 5.18 21.44 -10.94
C PRO A 499 4.86 20.20 -10.10
N LYS A 500 4.62 20.38 -8.80
CA LYS A 500 4.19 19.28 -7.90
C LYS A 500 2.86 18.64 -8.30
N THR A 501 2.03 19.37 -9.06
CA THR A 501 0.77 18.90 -9.67
C THR A 501 0.98 18.05 -10.92
N HIS A 502 2.22 17.88 -11.37
CA HIS A 502 2.53 16.99 -12.50
C HIS A 502 2.20 15.54 -12.13
N ARG A 503 1.58 14.78 -13.05
CA ARG A 503 1.07 13.41 -12.80
C ARG A 503 2.08 12.46 -12.14
N ILE A 504 3.37 12.63 -12.44
CA ILE A 504 4.44 11.75 -11.93
C ILE A 504 4.85 12.07 -10.50
N LEU A 505 4.52 13.28 -10.02
CA LEU A 505 4.83 13.75 -8.67
C LEU A 505 3.59 13.85 -7.79
N ASP A 506 2.40 14.00 -8.36
CA ASP A 506 1.17 14.21 -7.60
C ASP A 506 0.67 12.88 -6.98
N PRO A 507 0.66 12.75 -5.64
CA PRO A 507 0.12 11.57 -4.97
C PRO A 507 -1.36 11.34 -5.27
N GLN A 508 -2.14 12.41 -5.52
CA GLN A 508 -3.58 12.32 -5.82
C GLN A 508 -3.86 11.75 -7.21
N LEU A 509 -2.84 11.66 -8.07
CA LEU A 509 -2.93 11.07 -9.41
C LEU A 509 -2.27 9.69 -9.48
N GLY A 510 -1.85 9.12 -8.34
CA GLY A 510 -1.12 7.86 -8.32
C GLY A 510 0.28 7.99 -8.93
N GLY A 511 0.92 9.14 -8.72
CA GLY A 511 2.28 9.42 -9.17
C GLY A 511 3.34 8.58 -8.47
N GLY A 512 4.58 8.69 -8.96
CA GLY A 512 5.72 7.91 -8.50
C GLY A 512 6.24 6.93 -9.57
N ALA A 513 7.45 6.41 -9.34
CA ALA A 513 8.13 5.51 -10.27
C ALA A 513 7.46 4.14 -10.37
N LEU A 514 6.95 3.59 -9.27
CA LEU A 514 6.49 2.21 -9.17
C LEU A 514 5.30 1.95 -10.09
N LEU A 515 4.24 2.74 -9.99
CA LEU A 515 3.03 2.56 -10.79
C LEU A 515 3.21 3.01 -12.24
N ASP A 516 4.02 4.05 -12.49
CA ASP A 516 4.22 4.56 -13.86
C ASP A 516 5.21 3.70 -14.65
N LEU A 517 6.33 3.32 -14.06
CA LEU A 517 7.46 2.69 -14.75
C LEU A 517 7.62 1.21 -14.38
N GLY A 518 7.30 0.81 -13.15
CA GLY A 518 7.43 -0.57 -12.64
C GLY A 518 6.72 -1.67 -13.45
N PRO A 519 5.58 -1.43 -14.16
CA PRO A 519 4.99 -2.44 -15.03
C PRO A 519 5.93 -2.97 -16.12
N TYR A 520 6.84 -2.14 -16.62
CA TYR A 520 7.68 -2.47 -17.77
C TYR A 520 8.83 -3.44 -17.48
N PRO A 521 9.64 -3.28 -16.41
CA PRO A 521 10.59 -4.32 -16.01
C PRO A 521 9.85 -5.59 -15.55
N LEU A 522 8.67 -5.45 -14.92
CA LEU A 522 7.88 -6.58 -14.46
C LEU A 522 7.40 -7.50 -15.59
N VAL A 523 7.04 -6.96 -16.77
CA VAL A 523 6.65 -7.76 -17.95
C VAL A 523 7.72 -8.80 -18.29
N TRP A 524 9.00 -8.44 -18.21
CA TRP A 524 10.10 -9.36 -18.54
C TRP A 524 10.25 -10.49 -17.51
N ALA A 525 10.01 -10.22 -16.22
CA ALA A 525 9.93 -11.26 -15.21
C ALA A 525 8.70 -12.17 -15.39
N ILE A 526 7.57 -11.61 -15.80
CA ILE A 526 6.36 -12.37 -16.09
C ILE A 526 6.61 -13.32 -17.27
N VAL A 527 7.12 -12.79 -18.39
CA VAL A 527 7.41 -13.56 -19.61
C VAL A 527 8.45 -14.66 -19.37
N ALA A 528 9.51 -14.37 -18.61
CA ALA A 528 10.63 -15.30 -18.44
C ALA A 528 10.46 -16.29 -17.28
N LEU A 529 9.77 -15.90 -16.20
CA LEU A 529 9.66 -16.71 -14.98
C LEU A 529 8.22 -17.13 -14.70
N TYR A 530 7.27 -16.19 -14.63
CA TYR A 530 5.90 -16.52 -14.24
C TYR A 530 5.21 -17.44 -15.26
N GLU A 531 5.32 -17.10 -16.55
CA GLU A 531 4.80 -17.86 -17.69
C GLU A 531 5.69 -19.05 -18.09
N HIS A 532 6.83 -19.26 -17.43
CA HIS A 532 7.70 -20.37 -17.75
C HIS A 532 6.96 -21.70 -17.50
N PRO A 533 6.99 -22.68 -18.41
CA PRO A 533 6.21 -23.92 -18.28
C PRO A 533 6.45 -24.65 -16.96
N SER A 534 7.68 -24.61 -16.44
CA SER A 534 8.05 -25.26 -15.17
C SER A 534 7.62 -24.49 -13.91
N ASN A 535 7.17 -23.24 -14.02
CA ASN A 535 6.68 -22.47 -12.85
C ASN A 535 5.25 -22.84 -12.46
N ASN A 536 4.46 -23.39 -13.40
CA ASN A 536 3.06 -23.75 -13.22
C ASN A 536 2.22 -22.60 -12.61
N HIS A 537 2.50 -21.36 -13.03
CA HIS A 537 1.84 -20.12 -12.58
C HIS A 537 1.87 -19.92 -11.06
N THR A 538 2.88 -20.45 -10.38
CA THR A 538 3.10 -20.22 -8.95
C THR A 538 3.45 -18.75 -8.73
N LEU A 539 2.81 -18.11 -7.74
CA LEU A 539 3.09 -16.72 -7.36
C LEU A 539 4.48 -16.60 -6.71
N PRO A 540 5.22 -15.52 -6.99
CA PRO A 540 6.48 -15.23 -6.32
C PRO A 540 6.26 -14.66 -4.91
N SER A 541 7.29 -14.73 -4.07
CA SER A 541 7.39 -13.88 -2.87
C SER A 541 8.12 -12.58 -3.20
N VAL A 542 7.70 -11.46 -2.61
CA VAL A 542 8.26 -10.13 -2.90
C VAL A 542 9.12 -9.64 -1.74
N SER A 543 10.22 -8.96 -2.07
CA SER A 543 11.01 -8.17 -1.14
C SER A 543 11.37 -6.84 -1.80
N ALA A 544 11.20 -5.72 -1.12
CA ALA A 544 11.33 -4.42 -1.76
C ALA A 544 11.91 -3.34 -0.85
N ALA A 545 12.51 -2.34 -1.49
CA ALA A 545 12.95 -1.10 -0.87
C ALA A 545 12.58 0.07 -1.80
N MET A 546 12.28 1.22 -1.19
CA MET A 546 11.80 2.40 -1.89
C MET A 546 12.42 3.66 -1.30
N VAL A 547 12.81 4.57 -2.18
CA VAL A 547 13.25 5.92 -1.82
C VAL A 547 12.19 6.90 -2.32
N LYS A 548 11.60 7.67 -1.40
CA LYS A 548 10.59 8.68 -1.72
C LYS A 548 11.24 10.02 -2.04
N THR A 549 10.59 10.82 -2.89
CA THR A 549 11.01 12.19 -3.14
C THR A 549 10.60 13.11 -1.99
N PRO A 550 11.47 14.04 -1.53
CA PRO A 550 11.08 15.04 -0.52
C PRO A 550 10.06 16.06 -1.06
N LEU A 551 9.85 16.14 -2.38
CA LEU A 551 8.98 17.14 -3.00
C LEU A 551 7.49 16.90 -2.71
N THR A 552 7.05 15.65 -2.83
CA THR A 552 5.64 15.23 -2.75
C THR A 552 5.44 13.88 -2.05
N ASN A 553 6.50 13.22 -1.57
CA ASN A 553 6.45 11.92 -0.87
C ASN A 553 5.93 10.73 -1.71
N VAL A 554 5.85 10.86 -3.04
CA VAL A 554 5.72 9.70 -3.94
C VAL A 554 7.07 8.98 -4.07
N ASP A 555 7.07 7.77 -4.61
CA ASP A 555 8.32 7.04 -4.80
C ASP A 555 9.14 7.62 -5.96
N ARG A 556 10.42 7.90 -5.68
CA ARG A 556 11.39 8.37 -6.66
C ARG A 556 12.14 7.22 -7.30
N THR A 557 12.50 6.23 -6.49
CA THR A 557 13.22 5.04 -6.90
C THR A 557 12.65 3.85 -6.14
N SER A 558 12.28 2.82 -6.87
CA SER A 558 11.78 1.56 -6.30
C SER A 558 12.63 0.42 -6.80
N ALA A 559 13.08 -0.45 -5.90
CA ALA A 559 13.81 -1.68 -6.22
C ALA A 559 13.14 -2.85 -5.50
N PHE A 560 12.84 -3.91 -6.24
CA PHE A 560 12.11 -5.06 -5.72
C PHE A 560 12.59 -6.36 -6.34
N THR A 561 12.61 -7.40 -5.52
CA THR A 561 13.03 -8.75 -5.88
C THR A 561 11.83 -9.70 -5.81
N LEU A 562 11.62 -10.46 -6.87
CA LEU A 562 10.64 -11.54 -6.92
C LEU A 562 11.39 -12.87 -6.84
N THR A 563 11.05 -13.71 -5.86
CA THR A 563 11.60 -15.07 -5.78
C THR A 563 10.54 -16.07 -6.23
N PHE A 564 10.88 -16.92 -7.20
CA PHE A 564 10.03 -17.99 -7.74
C PHE A 564 10.54 -19.33 -7.22
N PRO A 565 10.00 -19.86 -6.10
CA PRO A 565 10.54 -21.04 -5.44
C PRO A 565 10.50 -22.30 -6.32
N THR A 566 9.45 -22.43 -7.14
CA THR A 566 9.26 -23.56 -8.07
C THR A 566 10.37 -23.65 -9.10
N LEU A 567 10.88 -22.49 -9.56
CA LEU A 567 12.00 -22.43 -10.51
C LEU A 567 13.37 -22.38 -9.84
N SER A 568 13.44 -22.11 -8.53
CA SER A 568 14.67 -21.67 -7.86
C SER A 568 15.33 -20.47 -8.57
N ALA A 569 14.50 -19.56 -9.10
CA ALA A 569 14.92 -18.39 -9.86
C ALA A 569 14.48 -17.09 -9.19
N GLN A 570 15.14 -15.99 -9.52
CA GLN A 570 14.82 -14.66 -8.97
C GLN A 570 14.76 -13.59 -10.07
N ALA A 571 13.90 -12.59 -9.89
CA ALA A 571 13.94 -11.37 -10.68
C ALA A 571 14.32 -10.19 -9.79
N MET A 572 15.30 -9.39 -10.21
CA MET A 572 15.68 -8.12 -9.60
C MET A 572 15.21 -6.99 -10.51
N LEU A 573 14.25 -6.22 -10.03
CA LEU A 573 13.55 -5.21 -10.80
C LEU A 573 13.74 -3.84 -10.16
N SER A 574 13.92 -2.82 -10.98
CA SER A 574 14.01 -1.45 -10.50
C SER A 574 13.34 -0.46 -11.44
N CYS A 575 12.94 0.68 -10.88
CA CYS A 575 12.43 1.79 -11.64
C CYS A 575 12.66 3.12 -10.93
N SER A 576 12.89 4.18 -11.71
CA SER A 576 13.22 5.48 -11.14
C SER A 576 12.85 6.66 -12.05
N ILE A 577 12.52 7.81 -11.44
CA ILE A 577 12.12 9.04 -12.15
C ILE A 577 13.20 10.14 -12.16
N ASN A 578 14.43 9.84 -11.73
CA ASN A 578 15.52 10.81 -11.63
C ASN A 578 16.86 10.32 -12.20
N LEU A 579 16.86 9.24 -12.98
CA LEU A 579 18.07 8.69 -13.60
C LEU A 579 17.72 8.00 -14.93
N PRO A 580 18.64 7.99 -15.91
CA PRO A 580 18.39 7.37 -17.21
C PRO A 580 18.36 5.84 -17.12
N CYS A 581 17.54 5.21 -17.98
CA CYS A 581 17.49 3.75 -18.12
C CYS A 581 18.87 3.18 -18.50
N PRO A 582 19.33 2.08 -17.88
CA PRO A 582 20.55 1.41 -18.28
C PRO A 582 20.39 0.67 -19.61
N ASP A 583 21.49 0.36 -20.28
CA ASP A 583 21.52 -0.48 -21.49
C ASP A 583 22.51 -1.65 -21.30
N PRO A 584 22.09 -2.92 -21.46
CA PRO A 584 20.72 -3.37 -21.74
C PRO A 584 19.76 -3.08 -20.58
N ALA A 585 18.53 -2.72 -20.91
CA ALA A 585 17.49 -2.43 -19.93
C ALA A 585 16.93 -3.68 -19.26
N ALA A 586 16.91 -4.83 -19.96
CA ALA A 586 16.62 -6.12 -19.34
C ALA A 586 17.60 -7.21 -19.79
N THR A 587 17.97 -8.08 -18.87
CA THR A 587 18.84 -9.23 -19.08
C THR A 587 18.18 -10.47 -18.46
N LEU A 588 17.77 -11.40 -19.31
CA LEU A 588 17.18 -12.68 -18.92
C LEU A 588 18.29 -13.73 -18.94
N ARG A 589 18.60 -14.31 -17.78
CA ARG A 589 19.73 -15.21 -17.59
C ARG A 589 19.25 -16.63 -17.40
N PHE A 590 19.79 -17.51 -18.23
CA PHE A 590 19.51 -18.95 -18.22
C PHE A 590 20.80 -19.73 -18.02
N ARG A 591 20.67 -21.03 -17.79
CA ARG A 591 21.81 -21.92 -17.55
C ARG A 591 22.78 -21.97 -18.74
N ASN A 592 22.28 -21.91 -19.97
CA ASN A 592 23.07 -22.09 -21.20
C ASN A 592 23.19 -20.80 -22.03
N GLY A 593 22.72 -19.66 -21.52
CA GLY A 593 22.80 -18.41 -22.26
C GLY A 593 22.00 -17.27 -21.65
N ASN A 594 22.04 -16.11 -22.29
CA ASN A 594 21.29 -14.92 -21.89
C ASN A 594 20.47 -14.35 -23.06
N ILE A 595 19.43 -13.59 -22.74
CA ILE A 595 18.73 -12.71 -23.69
C ILE A 595 18.87 -11.28 -23.17
N LEU A 596 19.41 -10.40 -24.00
CA LEU A 596 19.59 -8.98 -23.71
C LEU A 596 18.54 -8.17 -24.46
N ILE A 597 17.82 -7.32 -23.74
CA ILE A 597 16.82 -6.40 -24.27
C ILE A 597 17.36 -4.98 -24.12
N PRO A 598 17.53 -4.24 -25.22
CA PRO A 598 18.04 -2.87 -25.19
C PRO A 598 17.02 -1.90 -24.58
N ALA A 599 17.50 -0.74 -24.13
CA ALA A 599 16.62 0.34 -23.73
C ALA A 599 15.89 0.97 -24.94
N PRO A 600 14.62 1.42 -24.79
CA PRO A 600 13.77 1.23 -23.62
C PRO A 600 13.10 -0.17 -23.60
N PRO A 601 12.91 -0.79 -22.42
CA PRO A 601 12.36 -2.13 -22.27
C PRO A 601 10.85 -2.23 -22.58
N TYR A 602 10.15 -1.10 -22.70
CA TYR A 602 8.71 -1.06 -22.97
C TYR A 602 8.35 -1.16 -24.47
N CYS A 603 9.28 -0.83 -25.36
CA CYS A 603 9.13 -0.93 -26.81
C CYS A 603 10.52 -1.15 -27.47
N PRO A 604 11.18 -2.28 -27.17
CA PRO A 604 12.49 -2.59 -27.76
C PRO A 604 12.33 -2.88 -29.26
N ARG A 605 13.31 -2.42 -30.06
CA ARG A 605 13.39 -2.66 -31.52
C ARG A 605 14.21 -3.88 -31.91
N GLY A 606 14.71 -4.62 -30.92
CA GLY A 606 15.48 -5.83 -31.13
C GLY A 606 15.85 -6.50 -29.82
N TYR A 607 16.58 -7.59 -29.91
CA TYR A 607 17.15 -8.32 -28.78
C TYR A 607 18.41 -9.05 -29.22
N THR A 608 19.26 -9.40 -28.26
CA THR A 608 20.47 -10.19 -28.49
C THR A 608 20.42 -11.47 -27.68
N VAL A 609 20.68 -12.62 -28.30
CA VAL A 609 20.78 -13.91 -27.63
C VAL A 609 22.24 -14.32 -27.55
N GLN A 610 22.71 -14.61 -26.34
CA GLN A 610 24.04 -15.11 -26.07
C GLN A 610 23.96 -16.58 -25.69
N TYR A 611 24.70 -17.44 -26.38
CA TYR A 611 24.82 -18.87 -26.11
C TYR A 611 26.16 -19.16 -25.45
N PHE A 612 26.15 -19.94 -24.37
CA PHE A 612 27.37 -20.35 -23.67
C PHE A 612 27.94 -21.65 -24.25
N ASP A 613 29.27 -21.77 -24.21
CA ASP A 613 29.98 -22.98 -24.66
C ASP A 613 29.66 -24.22 -23.80
N LYS A 614 29.38 -23.99 -22.51
CA LYS A 614 28.98 -25.01 -21.53
C LYS A 614 27.97 -24.43 -20.54
N PRO A 615 27.07 -25.26 -19.98
CA PRO A 615 26.13 -24.84 -18.94
C PRO A 615 26.84 -24.16 -17.76
N GLY A 616 26.50 -22.90 -17.50
CA GLY A 616 27.06 -22.11 -16.39
C GLY A 616 28.49 -21.60 -16.56
N SER A 617 29.13 -21.76 -17.73
CA SER A 617 30.50 -21.28 -17.94
C SER A 617 30.59 -19.75 -18.01
N GLY A 618 29.52 -19.10 -18.49
CA GLY A 618 29.49 -17.67 -18.81
C GLY A 618 30.32 -17.26 -20.02
N LYS A 619 31.01 -18.21 -20.69
CA LYS A 619 31.78 -17.93 -21.90
C LYS A 619 30.88 -18.00 -23.12
N ILE A 620 30.69 -16.86 -23.77
CA ILE A 620 29.86 -16.74 -24.97
C ILE A 620 30.57 -17.43 -26.15
N GLU A 621 29.93 -18.47 -26.69
CA GLU A 621 30.37 -19.16 -27.91
C GLU A 621 29.78 -18.50 -29.16
N ARG A 622 28.51 -18.09 -29.06
CA ARG A 622 27.73 -17.52 -30.16
C ARG A 622 26.81 -16.43 -29.65
N GLU A 623 26.71 -15.35 -30.42
CA GLU A 623 25.80 -14.24 -30.16
C GLU A 623 24.99 -13.94 -31.43
N GLU A 624 23.68 -13.72 -31.26
CA GLU A 624 22.75 -13.43 -32.36
C GLU A 624 21.90 -12.21 -31.99
N THR A 625 22.06 -11.12 -32.75
CA THR A 625 21.23 -9.91 -32.60
C THR A 625 20.17 -9.87 -33.68
N VAL A 626 18.92 -9.65 -33.27
CA VAL A 626 17.77 -9.56 -34.16
C VAL A 626 17.13 -8.19 -33.99
N HIS A 627 16.91 -7.50 -35.11
CA HIS A 627 16.13 -6.27 -35.18
C HIS A 627 14.76 -6.55 -35.77
N LEU A 628 13.71 -6.03 -35.13
CA LEU A 628 12.32 -6.21 -35.53
C LEU A 628 11.67 -4.84 -35.65
N ASP A 629 11.72 -4.27 -36.85
CA ASP A 629 11.08 -3.01 -37.14
C ASP A 629 9.60 -3.19 -37.51
N HIS A 630 8.81 -2.19 -37.12
CA HIS A 630 7.40 -2.07 -37.47
C HIS A 630 7.05 -0.59 -37.68
N PRO A 631 6.02 -0.28 -38.51
CA PRO A 631 5.51 1.08 -38.66
C PRO A 631 4.86 1.58 -37.38
N GLY A 632 4.71 2.89 -37.23
CA GLY A 632 4.06 3.51 -36.07
C GLY A 632 4.78 3.28 -34.73
N GLY A 633 4.08 3.55 -33.64
CA GLY A 633 4.56 3.44 -32.26
C GLY A 633 4.48 2.04 -31.65
N GLY A 634 3.61 1.17 -32.16
CA GLY A 634 3.39 -0.20 -31.67
C GLY A 634 2.15 -0.38 -30.78
N TRP A 635 1.31 0.66 -30.59
CA TRP A 635 0.08 0.55 -29.79
C TRP A 635 -1.03 -0.25 -30.47
N TYR A 636 -1.01 -0.33 -31.80
CA TYR A 636 -2.00 -1.13 -32.53
C TYR A 636 -1.87 -2.63 -32.27
N PHE A 637 -0.73 -3.16 -31.80
CA PHE A 637 -0.58 -4.60 -31.57
C PHE A 637 -1.52 -5.12 -30.48
N GLN A 638 -1.66 -4.35 -29.39
CA GLN A 638 -2.66 -4.67 -28.36
C GLN A 638 -4.08 -4.42 -28.86
N ALA A 639 -4.31 -3.41 -29.70
CA ALA A 639 -5.63 -3.16 -30.28
C ALA A 639 -6.06 -4.31 -31.21
N ASP A 640 -5.13 -4.84 -32.02
CA ASP A 640 -5.34 -6.00 -32.88
C ASP A 640 -5.73 -7.24 -32.04
N GLU A 641 -5.08 -7.46 -30.90
CA GLU A 641 -5.46 -8.52 -29.95
C GLU A 641 -6.87 -8.32 -29.39
N VAL A 642 -7.21 -7.10 -28.94
CA VAL A 642 -8.55 -6.80 -28.42
C VAL A 642 -9.60 -7.11 -29.48
N ALA A 643 -9.42 -6.63 -30.71
CA ALA A 643 -10.35 -6.88 -31.81
C ALA A 643 -10.54 -8.38 -32.08
N ARG A 644 -9.45 -9.17 -32.06
CA ARG A 644 -9.52 -10.63 -32.23
C ARG A 644 -10.25 -11.32 -31.09
N CYS A 645 -9.98 -10.91 -29.84
CA CYS A 645 -10.62 -11.49 -28.66
C CYS A 645 -12.11 -11.18 -28.61
N VAL A 646 -12.48 -9.92 -28.86
CA VAL A 646 -13.87 -9.46 -28.91
C VAL A 646 -14.63 -10.22 -30.01
N ARG A 647 -14.07 -10.30 -31.23
CA ARG A 647 -14.65 -11.09 -32.33
C ARG A 647 -14.86 -12.56 -31.96
N ALA A 648 -13.94 -13.13 -31.19
CA ALA A 648 -14.02 -14.52 -30.73
C ALA A 648 -14.92 -14.72 -29.49
N GLY A 649 -15.56 -13.66 -28.97
CA GLY A 649 -16.41 -13.72 -27.78
C GLY A 649 -15.64 -14.00 -26.49
N LYS A 650 -14.33 -13.72 -26.44
CA LYS A 650 -13.51 -13.89 -25.25
C LYS A 650 -13.72 -12.73 -24.26
N LEU A 651 -13.55 -13.02 -22.97
CA LEU A 651 -13.62 -12.01 -21.89
C LEU A 651 -12.25 -11.43 -21.50
N GLN A 652 -11.17 -12.03 -21.99
CA GLN A 652 -9.77 -11.63 -21.73
C GLN A 652 -8.87 -12.13 -22.86
N SER A 653 -7.65 -11.60 -22.94
CA SER A 653 -6.61 -12.11 -23.86
C SER A 653 -5.93 -13.35 -23.29
N ASP A 654 -5.51 -14.27 -24.16
CA ASP A 654 -4.68 -15.41 -23.75
C ASP A 654 -3.23 -14.98 -23.49
N LEU A 655 -2.76 -13.91 -24.15
CA LEU A 655 -1.40 -13.38 -24.01
C LEU A 655 -1.25 -12.52 -22.76
N TRP A 656 -2.26 -11.70 -22.44
CA TRP A 656 -2.32 -10.86 -21.24
C TRP A 656 -3.64 -11.03 -20.49
N GLY A 657 -3.79 -12.18 -19.85
CA GLY A 657 -4.95 -12.53 -19.04
C GLY A 657 -5.03 -11.76 -17.72
N HIS A 658 -6.20 -11.82 -17.09
CA HIS A 658 -6.49 -11.17 -15.80
C HIS A 658 -5.55 -11.64 -14.68
N ASP A 659 -5.02 -12.86 -14.78
CA ASP A 659 -4.04 -13.44 -13.86
C ASP A 659 -2.74 -12.62 -13.78
N LYS A 660 -2.26 -12.11 -14.92
CA LYS A 660 -1.01 -11.34 -15.01
C LYS A 660 -1.18 -9.92 -14.49
N SER A 661 -2.31 -9.27 -14.82
CA SER A 661 -2.66 -7.97 -14.24
C SER A 661 -2.86 -8.08 -12.72
N LEU A 662 -3.48 -9.16 -12.24
CA LEU A 662 -3.62 -9.42 -10.80
C LEU A 662 -2.28 -9.66 -10.12
N LEU A 663 -1.39 -10.44 -10.74
CA LEU A 663 -0.02 -10.63 -10.24
C LEU A 663 0.71 -9.28 -10.16
N ALA A 664 0.61 -8.45 -11.18
CA ALA A 664 1.27 -7.15 -11.21
C ALA A 664 0.77 -6.24 -10.08
N MET A 665 -0.54 -6.13 -9.90
CA MET A 665 -1.11 -5.32 -8.82
C MET A 665 -0.75 -5.85 -7.43
N GLN A 666 -0.73 -7.18 -7.25
CA GLN A 666 -0.34 -7.78 -5.96
C GLN A 666 1.12 -7.48 -5.63
N VAL A 667 2.01 -7.56 -6.63
CA VAL A 667 3.42 -7.18 -6.47
C VAL A 667 3.52 -5.72 -6.06
N PHE A 668 2.81 -4.80 -6.73
CA PHE A 668 2.90 -3.37 -6.40
C PHE A 668 2.28 -3.01 -5.05
N ASP A 669 1.19 -3.67 -4.65
CA ASP A 669 0.60 -3.53 -3.31
C ASP A 669 1.63 -3.97 -2.23
N GLU A 670 2.33 -5.08 -2.45
CA GLU A 670 3.33 -5.61 -1.51
C GLU A 670 4.60 -4.74 -1.45
N VAL A 671 5.07 -4.23 -2.60
CA VAL A 671 6.19 -3.27 -2.67
C VAL A 671 5.84 -1.98 -1.90
N SER A 672 4.65 -1.45 -2.12
CA SER A 672 4.18 -0.21 -1.47
C SER A 672 4.04 -0.38 0.04
N THR A 673 3.58 -1.55 0.49
CA THR A 673 3.40 -1.86 1.91
C THR A 673 4.73 -2.13 2.61
N SER A 674 5.65 -2.87 1.98
CA SER A 674 6.97 -3.20 2.54
C SER A 674 7.83 -1.96 2.79
N ALA A 675 7.69 -0.93 1.94
CA ALA A 675 8.32 0.36 2.13
C ALA A 675 7.80 1.13 3.36
N PHE A 676 6.56 0.89 3.78
CA PHE A 676 5.97 1.52 4.96
C PHE A 676 6.52 0.90 6.26
N PHE A 677 6.71 -0.42 6.30
CA PHE A 677 7.29 -1.11 7.46
C PHE A 677 8.74 -0.72 7.74
N LEU A 678 9.54 -0.47 6.69
CA LEU A 678 10.92 0.00 6.85
C LEU A 678 11.00 1.39 7.50
N PHE A 679 10.00 2.26 7.24
CA PHE A 679 9.91 3.59 7.87
C PHE A 679 9.55 3.47 9.35
N CYS A 680 8.64 2.57 9.74
CA CYS A 680 8.34 2.32 11.15
C CYS A 680 9.53 1.75 11.93
N ASP A 681 10.31 0.84 11.35
CA ASP A 681 11.51 0.29 11.99
C ASP A 681 12.63 1.35 12.12
N LEU A 682 12.83 2.20 11.11
CA LEU A 682 13.77 3.33 11.16
C LEU A 682 13.32 4.43 12.13
N MET A 683 12.01 4.71 12.21
CA MET A 683 11.46 5.69 13.15
C MET A 683 11.52 5.16 14.59
N MET A 684 11.35 3.86 14.79
CA MET A 684 11.58 3.19 16.08
C MET A 684 13.06 3.23 16.48
N SER A 685 13.99 3.18 15.52
CA SER A 685 15.42 3.34 15.77
C SER A 685 15.86 4.80 15.96
N ALA A 686 15.02 5.78 15.60
CA ALA A 686 15.25 7.22 15.80
C ALA A 686 14.48 7.81 16.99
N LEU A 687 13.47 7.09 17.50
CA LEU A 687 12.72 7.40 18.73
C LEU A 687 13.23 6.64 19.96
N LEU A 688 14.15 5.69 19.77
CA LEU A 688 14.99 5.05 20.80
C LEU A 688 16.38 5.68 20.79
#